data_AF-A0A0J7KNC2-F1
#
_entry.id   AF-A0A0J7KNC2-F1
#
_cell.length_a   1.000
_cell.length_b   1.000
_cell.length_c   1.000
_cell.angle_alpha   90.00
_cell.angle_beta   90.00
_cell.angle_gamma   90.00
#
_symmetry.space_group_name_H-M   'P 1'
#
loop_
_entity.id
_entity.type
_entity.pdbx_description
1 polymer ?
#
loop_
_entity_poly.entity_id
_entity_poly.type
_entity_poly.pdbx_seq_one_letter_code
_entity_poly.pdbx_strand_id
1 'polypeptide(L)'
;DTGLKVQHPFIEGKEIPVWAANFVLSDYGTGALFGCPCADERDYEFAKKYDLEIPYIGHPAGLSDEAFQKGIKDQDFIPFSEGKLVNSPKAGEKTIGPELNGLKISEAKKKVIFFLQENKIGQKEINYRLRDWGVSRQRYWGCPIPIIRCEKCGDVAVPDEQLPVALPTDADFSVSGNPLDHHPTWKHVDCPKCGAKAQRETDTLDTFVDSGWYPLRYLSPHRKNPVDKQIADRFMPVNQYIGGVEHAILHLLYARFFMRALQKAGLVDKAEPFASLFTQGMVTHESYKLDHQWLYPEEVETKDGKKIHKETGREVEVGRSEKMSKSRRNTVSPEAIIAEYGADVARLFVLSDTPPERDQEWTAEGVAASARFVQRIESLVARILSEEKAQGSDQKDKDQALKLRQVTHKTIKAVGEAFEAFVPNVALARLHELVGAMRSAFEGTGEESQKARREALEVLALLIAPIMPHLAEEMIASLDPDGKLAAERPWPEIKEAFLQENTQKLAVQVNVLPLLAIALSSCDFQPLYGSSGPEDPKVQLKLKQVFVANIPTRFGQEMRLQLQEQLSGASNEDPQGYVLRATGGLQYSYIGIHKDNTAGRIQVLGFASWHLYKVGPDPKVIASGSARALDGYDPTIDEAFASRLNNQSVEGRVAKNLADQMAQGVAVFFKTGVQSVGNARPRVGKYTDPDAQNGTGIASQQSYAPDGMPIGAMGYTDNSVSTTAAGSDGLDE
;
A
#
# COMPACT_ATOMS: atom_id res chain seq x y z
N ASP A 1 -27.33 24.60 -26.03
CA ASP A 1 -28.78 24.33 -26.14
C ASP A 1 -29.05 23.60 -27.45
N THR A 2 -29.89 22.57 -27.45
CA THR A 2 -30.33 21.87 -28.68
C THR A 2 -31.62 22.44 -29.27
N GLY A 3 -32.32 23.31 -28.54
CA GLY A 3 -33.64 23.84 -28.91
C GLY A 3 -34.80 22.86 -28.63
N LEU A 4 -34.51 21.63 -28.21
CA LEU A 4 -35.50 20.64 -27.79
C LEU A 4 -35.88 20.82 -26.32
N LYS A 5 -37.11 20.45 -25.99
CA LYS A 5 -37.64 20.45 -24.61
C LYS A 5 -38.29 19.11 -24.28
N VAL A 6 -38.23 18.73 -23.01
CA VAL A 6 -38.86 17.52 -22.47
C VAL A 6 -39.73 17.86 -21.26
N GLN A 7 -40.80 17.10 -21.04
CA GLN A 7 -41.72 17.29 -19.92
C GLN A 7 -41.10 16.76 -18.61
N HIS A 8 -41.21 17.53 -17.52
CA HIS A 8 -40.78 17.11 -16.19
C HIS A 8 -41.76 16.05 -15.66
N PRO A 9 -41.30 14.85 -15.25
CA PRO A 9 -42.19 13.73 -14.93
C PRO A 9 -43.00 13.90 -13.64
N PHE A 10 -42.65 14.86 -12.79
CA PHE A 10 -43.32 15.10 -11.51
C PHE A 10 -44.07 16.44 -11.40
N ILE A 11 -43.78 17.43 -12.25
CA ILE A 11 -44.35 18.79 -12.12
C ILE A 11 -45.23 19.06 -13.33
N GLU A 12 -46.51 19.32 -13.08
CA GLU A 12 -47.51 19.48 -14.12
C GLU A 12 -47.17 20.66 -15.05
N GLY A 13 -47.05 20.38 -16.35
CA GLY A 13 -46.80 21.40 -17.38
C GLY A 13 -45.40 22.01 -17.41
N LYS A 14 -44.45 21.51 -16.61
CA LYS A 14 -43.07 22.02 -16.58
C LYS A 14 -42.23 21.38 -17.69
N GLU A 15 -41.62 22.22 -18.53
CA GLU A 15 -40.67 21.79 -19.57
C GLU A 15 -39.23 22.09 -19.17
N ILE A 16 -38.31 21.17 -19.51
CA ILE A 16 -36.88 21.27 -19.25
C ILE A 16 -36.14 21.31 -20.61
N PRO A 17 -35.16 22.20 -20.81
CA PRO A 17 -34.37 22.25 -22.04
C PRO A 17 -33.41 21.05 -22.14
N VAL A 18 -33.15 20.59 -23.37
CA VAL A 18 -32.18 19.52 -23.65
C VAL A 18 -30.87 20.14 -24.13
N TRP A 19 -29.76 19.74 -23.52
CA TRP A 19 -28.42 20.19 -23.87
C TRP A 19 -27.53 19.03 -24.31
N ALA A 20 -26.72 19.27 -25.34
CA ALA A 20 -25.60 18.40 -25.67
C ALA A 20 -24.37 18.88 -24.89
N ALA A 21 -23.81 17.99 -24.06
CA ALA A 21 -22.66 18.29 -23.21
C ALA A 21 -21.56 17.25 -23.43
N ASN A 22 -20.30 17.71 -23.48
CA ASN A 22 -19.14 16.87 -23.78
C ASN A 22 -18.78 15.85 -22.69
N PHE A 23 -19.28 16.03 -21.47
CA PHE A 23 -19.06 15.10 -20.35
C PHE A 23 -20.13 14.00 -20.27
N VAL A 24 -21.15 14.04 -21.13
CA VAL A 24 -22.15 12.97 -21.26
C VAL A 24 -21.63 11.94 -22.25
N LEU A 25 -21.19 10.79 -21.72
CA LEU A 25 -20.65 9.71 -22.53
C LEU A 25 -21.79 8.89 -23.15
N SER A 26 -21.82 8.78 -24.48
CA SER A 26 -22.88 8.10 -25.22
C SER A 26 -22.93 6.58 -24.98
N ASP A 27 -21.81 6.00 -24.55
CA ASP A 27 -21.62 4.58 -24.26
C ASP A 27 -21.76 4.24 -22.76
N TYR A 28 -22.13 5.21 -21.92
CA TYR A 28 -22.39 5.00 -20.49
C TYR A 28 -23.86 5.24 -20.11
N GLY A 29 -24.45 4.25 -19.44
CA GLY A 29 -25.86 4.30 -19.09
C GLY A 29 -26.71 4.36 -20.36
N THR A 30 -27.57 5.37 -20.47
CA THR A 30 -28.39 5.62 -21.66
C THR A 30 -27.81 6.65 -22.62
N GLY A 31 -26.62 7.20 -22.32
CA GLY A 31 -26.07 8.34 -23.07
C GLY A 31 -26.79 9.67 -22.81
N ALA A 32 -27.67 9.72 -21.81
CA ALA A 32 -28.38 10.92 -21.36
C ALA A 32 -28.51 10.94 -19.84
N LEU A 33 -28.42 12.12 -19.23
CA LEU A 33 -28.62 12.35 -17.80
C LEU A 33 -29.54 13.56 -17.59
N PHE A 34 -30.31 13.55 -16.50
CA PHE A 34 -30.94 14.77 -16.02
C PHE A 34 -29.91 15.55 -15.21
N GLY A 35 -29.82 16.87 -15.43
CA GLY A 35 -28.94 17.73 -14.65
C GLY A 35 -29.56 18.07 -13.29
N CYS A 36 -28.77 18.00 -12.22
CA CYS A 36 -29.18 18.41 -10.87
C CYS A 36 -28.16 19.42 -10.28
N PRO A 37 -28.16 20.69 -10.75
CA PRO A 37 -27.12 21.67 -10.42
C PRO A 37 -26.98 22.02 -8.94
N CYS A 38 -27.97 21.74 -8.10
CA CYS A 38 -27.85 21.97 -6.66
C CYS A 38 -27.14 20.83 -5.91
N ALA A 39 -26.93 19.68 -6.55
CA ALA A 39 -26.46 18.46 -5.90
C ALA A 39 -25.36 17.71 -6.67
N ASP A 40 -25.09 18.05 -7.94
CA ASP A 40 -23.92 17.58 -8.70
C ASP A 40 -23.08 18.79 -9.13
N GLU A 41 -21.79 18.75 -8.79
CA GLU A 41 -20.83 19.84 -9.03
C GLU A 41 -20.60 20.10 -10.52
N ARG A 42 -20.61 19.07 -11.37
CA ARG A 42 -20.43 19.25 -12.82
C ARG A 42 -21.66 19.90 -13.43
N ASP A 43 -22.84 19.51 -12.96
CA ASP A 43 -24.10 20.13 -13.38
C ASP A 43 -24.20 21.57 -12.87
N TYR A 44 -23.68 21.86 -11.67
CA TYR A 44 -23.57 23.22 -11.12
C TYR A 44 -22.69 24.11 -11.98
N GLU A 45 -21.46 23.67 -12.28
CA GLU A 45 -20.52 24.42 -13.13
C GLU A 45 -21.09 24.64 -14.53
N PHE A 46 -21.76 23.63 -15.09
CA PHE A 46 -22.46 23.75 -16.35
C PHE A 46 -23.59 24.77 -16.28
N ALA A 47 -24.42 24.72 -15.24
CA ALA A 47 -25.52 25.66 -15.04
C ALA A 47 -25.02 27.09 -14.86
N LYS A 48 -23.98 27.33 -14.04
CA LYS A 48 -23.37 28.65 -13.88
C LYS A 48 -22.81 29.19 -15.19
N LYS A 49 -22.09 28.35 -15.94
CA LYS A 49 -21.48 28.76 -17.21
C LYS A 49 -22.50 29.18 -18.27
N TYR A 50 -23.66 28.53 -18.29
CA TYR A 50 -24.70 28.77 -19.28
C TYR A 50 -25.94 29.50 -18.74
N ASP A 51 -25.84 30.08 -17.53
CA ASP A 51 -26.90 30.83 -16.85
C ASP A 51 -28.23 30.06 -16.77
N LEU A 52 -28.14 28.79 -16.36
CA LEU A 52 -29.29 27.90 -16.17
C LEU A 52 -29.80 27.95 -14.73
N GLU A 53 -31.07 27.60 -14.53
CA GLU A 53 -31.69 27.54 -13.21
C GLU A 53 -30.97 26.52 -12.30
N ILE A 54 -30.68 26.94 -11.06
CA ILE A 54 -30.14 26.09 -9.99
C ILE A 54 -31.24 25.87 -8.93
N PRO A 55 -32.01 24.76 -9.00
CA PRO A 55 -33.12 24.52 -8.10
C PRO A 55 -32.63 23.91 -6.77
N TYR A 56 -32.61 24.69 -5.69
CA TYR A 56 -32.23 24.19 -4.36
C TYR A 56 -33.31 23.29 -3.74
N ILE A 57 -33.10 21.98 -3.76
CA ILE A 57 -34.09 20.97 -3.33
C ILE A 57 -33.71 20.22 -2.04
N GLY A 58 -32.58 20.54 -1.42
CA GLY A 58 -32.10 19.87 -0.21
C GLY A 58 -31.58 20.85 0.82
N HIS A 59 -32.05 20.72 2.06
CA HIS A 59 -31.53 21.44 3.20
C HIS A 59 -30.54 20.53 3.95
N PRO A 60 -29.23 20.83 3.95
CA PRO A 60 -28.22 20.02 4.64
C PRO A 60 -28.49 19.92 6.15
N ALA A 61 -28.14 18.78 6.74
CA ALA A 61 -28.16 18.62 8.19
C ALA A 61 -27.12 19.55 8.86
N GLY A 62 -27.53 20.28 9.90
CA GLY A 62 -26.63 21.15 10.68
C GLY A 62 -26.32 22.52 10.06
N LEU A 63 -26.76 22.80 8.83
CA LEU A 63 -26.76 24.14 8.27
C LEU A 63 -27.92 24.94 8.91
N SER A 64 -27.71 26.22 9.23
CA SER A 64 -28.82 27.07 9.71
C SER A 64 -29.67 27.55 8.53
N ASP A 65 -30.94 27.87 8.79
CA ASP A 65 -31.84 28.40 7.77
C ASP A 65 -31.27 29.69 7.15
N GLU A 66 -30.65 30.57 7.95
CA GLU A 66 -30.06 31.82 7.46
C GLU A 66 -28.89 31.57 6.51
N ALA A 67 -28.01 30.63 6.85
CA ALA A 67 -26.87 30.26 6.02
C ALA A 67 -27.33 29.58 4.72
N PHE A 68 -28.38 28.75 4.79
CA PHE A 68 -28.98 28.13 3.62
C PHE A 68 -29.62 29.17 2.68
N GLN A 69 -30.40 30.11 3.22
CA GLN A 69 -31.00 31.19 2.41
C GLN A 69 -29.93 32.11 1.79
N LYS A 70 -28.84 32.37 2.50
CA LYS A 70 -27.70 33.12 1.96
C LYS A 70 -27.07 32.40 0.77
N GLY A 71 -26.76 31.10 0.92
CA GLY A 71 -26.15 30.32 -0.17
C GLY A 71 -27.06 30.22 -1.41
N ILE A 72 -28.38 30.12 -1.22
CA ILE A 72 -29.35 30.20 -2.33
C ILE A 72 -29.23 31.54 -3.07
N LYS A 73 -29.17 32.65 -2.32
CA LYS A 73 -29.08 34.00 -2.89
C LYS A 73 -27.76 34.24 -3.64
N ASP A 74 -26.67 33.72 -3.10
CA ASP A 74 -25.33 33.86 -3.67
C ASP A 74 -25.07 32.84 -4.81
N GLN A 75 -26.06 31.98 -5.09
CA GLN A 75 -25.97 30.87 -6.04
C GLN A 75 -24.76 29.96 -5.77
N ASP A 76 -24.54 29.65 -4.49
CA ASP A 76 -23.45 28.78 -4.06
C ASP A 76 -23.77 27.30 -4.35
N PHE A 77 -22.74 26.50 -4.56
CA PHE A 77 -22.89 25.05 -4.57
C PHE A 77 -23.04 24.54 -3.13
N ILE A 78 -24.22 24.02 -2.80
CA ILE A 78 -24.56 23.54 -1.45
C ILE A 78 -24.79 22.02 -1.52
N PRO A 79 -23.72 21.20 -1.48
CA PRO A 79 -23.88 19.76 -1.55
C PRO A 79 -24.63 19.26 -0.32
N PHE A 80 -25.58 18.34 -0.53
CA PHE A 80 -26.32 17.72 0.57
C PHE A 80 -26.35 16.19 0.39
N SER A 81 -25.69 15.48 1.30
CA SER A 81 -25.75 14.02 1.42
C SER A 81 -26.64 13.58 2.58
N GLU A 82 -26.86 14.47 3.54
CA GLU A 82 -27.72 14.29 4.71
C GLU A 82 -28.56 15.55 4.93
N GLY A 83 -29.79 15.38 5.43
CA GLY A 83 -30.73 16.48 5.59
C GLY A 83 -32.14 16.12 5.14
N LYS A 84 -32.94 17.14 4.82
CA LYS A 84 -34.33 16.98 4.36
C LYS A 84 -34.51 17.61 2.98
N LEU A 85 -35.36 17.00 2.15
CA LEU A 85 -35.76 17.63 0.90
C LEU A 85 -36.68 18.83 1.17
N VAL A 86 -36.50 19.85 0.34
CA VAL A 86 -37.29 21.09 0.29
C VAL A 86 -37.61 21.40 -1.17
N ASN A 87 -38.54 22.32 -1.43
CA ASN A 87 -38.93 22.74 -2.78
C ASN A 87 -39.23 21.56 -3.75
N SER A 88 -39.83 20.47 -3.24
CA SER A 88 -40.09 19.25 -4.01
C SER A 88 -41.54 18.74 -3.82
N PRO A 89 -42.56 19.45 -4.32
CA PRO A 89 -42.50 20.58 -5.25
C PRO A 89 -42.27 21.94 -4.57
N LYS A 90 -41.88 22.96 -5.35
CA LYS A 90 -41.75 24.35 -4.86
C LYS A 90 -43.14 24.94 -4.60
N ALA A 91 -43.23 25.88 -3.67
CA ALA A 91 -44.48 26.58 -3.39
C ALA A 91 -45.10 27.16 -4.68
N GLY A 92 -46.35 26.78 -4.97
CA GLY A 92 -47.08 27.18 -6.17
C GLY A 92 -46.98 26.22 -7.36
N GLU A 93 -46.07 25.25 -7.34
CA GLU A 93 -46.01 24.18 -8.34
C GLU A 93 -47.03 23.07 -8.01
N LYS A 94 -47.72 22.56 -9.03
CA LYS A 94 -48.57 21.36 -8.92
C LYS A 94 -47.74 20.12 -9.21
N THR A 95 -47.70 19.18 -8.27
CA THR A 95 -47.04 17.89 -8.47
C THR A 95 -48.06 16.84 -8.90
N ILE A 96 -47.70 16.04 -9.91
CA ILE A 96 -48.37 14.77 -10.23
C ILE A 96 -47.70 13.58 -9.52
N GLY A 97 -46.55 13.83 -8.90
CA GLY A 97 -45.75 12.86 -8.14
C GLY A 97 -45.95 12.93 -6.62
N PRO A 98 -45.19 12.13 -5.86
CA PRO A 98 -45.23 12.18 -4.40
C PRO A 98 -44.74 13.52 -3.86
N GLU A 99 -45.35 13.99 -2.76
CA GLU A 99 -44.81 15.09 -1.95
C GLU A 99 -43.54 14.62 -1.23
N LEU A 100 -42.44 15.36 -1.42
CA LEU A 100 -41.12 14.98 -0.92
C LEU A 100 -40.58 15.95 0.15
N ASN A 101 -41.21 17.11 0.34
CA ASN A 101 -40.76 18.08 1.34
C ASN A 101 -40.74 17.47 2.75
N GLY A 102 -39.65 17.72 3.47
CA GLY A 102 -39.42 17.22 4.83
C GLY A 102 -38.89 15.79 4.93
N LEU A 103 -38.86 15.03 3.83
CA LEU A 103 -38.35 13.64 3.82
C LEU A 103 -36.83 13.59 3.79
N LYS A 104 -36.26 12.50 4.33
CA LYS A 104 -34.85 12.17 4.13
C LYS A 104 -34.62 11.62 2.71
N ILE A 105 -33.40 11.76 2.19
CA ILE A 105 -33.04 11.30 0.83
C ILE A 105 -33.37 9.81 0.61
N SER A 106 -33.10 8.96 1.59
CA SER A 106 -33.35 7.51 1.47
C SER A 106 -34.83 7.16 1.35
N GLU A 107 -35.71 7.91 2.02
CA GLU A 107 -37.16 7.76 1.95
C GLU A 107 -37.72 8.32 0.63
N ALA A 108 -37.23 9.51 0.23
CA ALA A 108 -37.60 10.14 -1.03
C ALA A 108 -37.23 9.26 -2.23
N LYS A 109 -36.03 8.66 -2.26
CA LYS A 109 -35.62 7.71 -3.31
C LYS A 109 -36.61 6.55 -3.45
N LYS A 110 -37.06 5.96 -2.34
CA LYS A 110 -38.04 4.85 -2.37
C LYS A 110 -39.38 5.29 -2.97
N LYS A 111 -39.90 6.45 -2.53
CA LYS A 111 -41.17 6.99 -3.05
C LYS A 111 -41.09 7.34 -4.54
N VAL A 112 -40.00 7.97 -4.97
CA VAL A 112 -39.76 8.33 -6.37
C VAL A 112 -39.67 7.07 -7.26
N ILE A 113 -38.89 6.07 -6.85
CA ILE A 113 -38.78 4.81 -7.59
C ILE A 113 -40.14 4.12 -7.71
N PHE A 114 -40.89 4.00 -6.61
CA PHE A 114 -42.21 3.39 -6.62
C PHE A 114 -43.16 4.12 -7.58
N PHE A 115 -43.22 5.46 -7.51
CA PHE A 115 -44.05 6.25 -8.40
C PHE A 115 -43.69 6.05 -9.88
N LEU A 116 -42.40 6.09 -10.23
CA LEU A 116 -41.94 5.91 -11.62
C LEU A 116 -42.32 4.53 -12.17
N GLN A 117 -42.24 3.49 -11.34
CA GLN A 117 -42.59 2.11 -11.70
C GLN A 117 -44.11 1.93 -11.89
N GLU A 118 -44.92 2.39 -10.93
CA GLU A 118 -46.39 2.30 -11.01
C GLU A 118 -46.94 3.02 -12.26
N ASN A 119 -46.33 4.16 -12.62
CA ASN A 119 -46.73 4.92 -13.80
C ASN A 119 -46.05 4.46 -15.09
N LYS A 120 -45.20 3.42 -15.05
CA LYS A 120 -44.48 2.87 -16.23
C LYS A 120 -43.64 3.90 -16.99
N ILE A 121 -43.10 4.89 -16.29
CA ILE A 121 -42.23 5.95 -16.84
C ILE A 121 -40.78 5.85 -16.33
N GLY A 122 -40.46 4.79 -15.58
CA GLY A 122 -39.10 4.47 -15.16
C GLY A 122 -39.03 3.15 -14.42
N GLN A 123 -37.81 2.61 -14.30
CA GLN A 123 -37.54 1.40 -13.52
C GLN A 123 -36.25 1.56 -12.70
N LYS A 124 -36.13 0.79 -11.63
CA LYS A 124 -34.89 0.69 -10.86
C LYS A 124 -33.87 -0.10 -11.67
N GLU A 125 -32.68 0.47 -11.85
CA GLU A 125 -31.56 -0.16 -12.54
C GLU A 125 -30.33 -0.22 -11.62
N ILE A 126 -29.49 -1.24 -11.78
CA ILE A 126 -28.18 -1.33 -11.11
C ILE A 126 -27.11 -1.19 -12.19
N ASN A 127 -26.39 -0.08 -12.16
CA ASN A 127 -25.33 0.21 -13.13
C ASN A 127 -23.94 -0.03 -12.53
N TYR A 128 -23.03 -0.54 -13.35
CA TYR A 128 -21.63 -0.71 -13.01
C TYR A 128 -20.77 0.29 -13.78
N ARG A 129 -19.75 0.83 -13.10
CA ARG A 129 -18.68 1.58 -13.78
C ARG A 129 -17.78 0.66 -14.62
N LEU A 130 -17.67 -0.60 -14.20
CA LEU A 130 -16.98 -1.64 -14.97
C LEU A 130 -17.64 -1.80 -16.34
N ARG A 131 -16.82 -2.05 -17.37
CA ARG A 131 -17.24 -2.33 -18.75
C ARG A 131 -16.84 -3.74 -19.13
N ASP A 132 -17.41 -4.22 -20.22
CA ASP A 132 -16.92 -5.42 -20.87
C ASP A 132 -15.47 -5.23 -21.33
N TRP A 133 -14.74 -6.34 -21.33
CA TRP A 133 -13.34 -6.33 -21.72
C TRP A 133 -13.21 -6.48 -23.23
N GLY A 134 -12.84 -5.38 -23.90
CA GLY A 134 -12.44 -5.41 -25.31
C GLY A 134 -11.07 -6.07 -25.46
N VAL A 135 -11.05 -7.34 -25.86
CA VAL A 135 -9.82 -8.14 -26.01
C VAL A 135 -9.12 -7.97 -27.35
N SER A 136 -9.78 -7.42 -28.38
CA SER A 136 -9.18 -7.31 -29.72
C SER A 136 -8.13 -6.19 -29.79
N ARG A 137 -6.99 -6.48 -30.43
CA ARG A 137 -5.90 -5.53 -30.66
C ARG A 137 -5.49 -5.57 -32.13
N GLN A 138 -5.47 -4.42 -32.78
CA GLN A 138 -4.96 -4.25 -34.14
C GLN A 138 -3.42 -4.21 -34.11
N ARG A 139 -2.79 -5.31 -33.69
CA ARG A 139 -1.34 -5.45 -33.53
C ARG A 139 -0.93 -6.85 -33.97
N TYR A 140 0.28 -6.97 -34.51
CA TYR A 140 0.82 -8.26 -34.94
C TYR A 140 1.25 -9.14 -33.76
N TRP A 141 1.95 -8.58 -32.76
CA TRP A 141 2.57 -9.39 -31.71
C TRP A 141 1.58 -9.73 -30.58
N GLY A 142 0.78 -10.76 -30.81
CA GLY A 142 -0.17 -11.30 -29.84
C GLY A 142 -0.73 -12.65 -30.29
N CYS A 143 -1.53 -13.28 -29.41
CA CYS A 143 -2.20 -14.53 -29.73
C CYS A 143 -3.33 -14.27 -30.76
N PRO A 144 -3.32 -14.89 -31.96
CA PRO A 144 -4.40 -14.70 -32.94
C PRO A 144 -5.76 -15.12 -32.39
N ILE A 145 -6.79 -14.31 -32.64
CA ILE A 145 -8.16 -14.62 -32.23
C ILE A 145 -8.69 -15.79 -33.10
N PRO A 146 -9.18 -16.89 -32.50
CA PRO A 146 -9.57 -18.10 -33.24
C PRO A 146 -10.97 -17.98 -33.90
N ILE A 147 -11.18 -16.95 -34.71
CA ILE A 147 -12.41 -16.68 -35.46
C ILE A 147 -12.10 -16.60 -36.96
N ILE A 148 -13.02 -17.10 -37.79
CA ILE A 148 -13.05 -17.00 -39.24
C ILE A 148 -14.30 -16.22 -39.65
N ARG A 149 -14.11 -15.12 -40.37
CA ARG A 149 -15.16 -14.28 -40.94
C ARG A 149 -15.55 -14.79 -42.32
N CYS A 150 -16.78 -15.25 -42.47
CA CYS A 150 -17.34 -15.76 -43.73
C CYS A 150 -18.55 -14.93 -44.16
N GLU A 151 -18.57 -14.45 -45.41
CA GLU A 151 -19.69 -13.63 -45.93
C GLU A 151 -21.04 -14.36 -45.91
N LYS A 152 -21.05 -15.70 -46.00
CA LYS A 152 -22.27 -16.50 -45.99
C LYS A 152 -22.71 -16.95 -44.59
N CYS A 153 -21.76 -17.21 -43.70
CA CYS A 153 -22.02 -17.83 -42.40
C CYS A 153 -21.87 -16.87 -41.21
N GLY A 154 -21.33 -15.67 -41.42
CA GLY A 154 -20.92 -14.75 -40.36
C GLY A 154 -19.61 -15.17 -39.71
N ASP A 155 -19.47 -14.88 -38.42
CA ASP A 155 -18.31 -15.24 -37.61
C ASP A 155 -18.41 -16.69 -37.15
N VAL A 156 -17.39 -17.48 -37.48
CA VAL A 156 -17.32 -18.92 -37.18
C VAL A 156 -16.06 -19.20 -36.39
N ALA A 157 -16.17 -19.97 -35.31
CA ALA A 157 -14.99 -20.40 -34.55
C ALA A 157 -14.09 -21.30 -35.40
N VAL A 158 -12.77 -21.17 -35.19
CA VAL A 158 -11.80 -22.13 -35.74
C VAL A 158 -12.03 -23.50 -35.07
N PRO A 159 -12.08 -24.61 -35.83
CA PRO A 159 -12.24 -25.94 -35.25
C PRO A 159 -11.08 -26.33 -34.33
N ASP A 160 -11.35 -27.10 -33.27
CA ASP A 160 -10.37 -27.49 -32.25
C ASP A 160 -9.13 -28.19 -32.85
N GLU A 161 -9.32 -29.03 -33.87
CA GLU A 161 -8.25 -29.73 -34.58
C GLU A 161 -7.35 -28.81 -35.43
N GLN A 162 -7.79 -27.58 -35.70
CA GLN A 162 -7.03 -26.55 -36.39
C GLN A 162 -6.34 -25.57 -35.43
N LEU A 163 -6.53 -25.75 -34.12
CA LEU A 163 -5.81 -24.99 -33.11
C LEU A 163 -4.40 -25.58 -32.88
N PRO A 164 -3.40 -24.73 -32.59
CA PRO A 164 -3.50 -23.27 -32.51
C PRO A 164 -3.51 -22.59 -33.89
N VAL A 165 -4.16 -21.43 -33.99
CA VAL A 165 -3.92 -20.50 -35.09
C VAL A 165 -2.54 -19.87 -34.87
N ALA A 166 -1.50 -20.45 -35.49
CA ALA A 166 -0.13 -19.97 -35.34
C ALA A 166 0.04 -18.57 -35.93
N LEU A 167 0.68 -17.66 -35.18
CA LEU A 167 1.09 -16.36 -35.70
C LEU A 167 2.17 -16.56 -36.80
N PRO A 168 2.03 -15.96 -37.99
CA PRO A 168 2.97 -16.18 -39.09
C PRO A 168 4.29 -15.46 -38.82
N THR A 169 5.43 -16.10 -39.09
CA THR A 169 6.76 -15.51 -38.84
C THR A 169 7.30 -14.65 -39.99
N ASP A 170 6.60 -14.64 -41.12
CA ASP A 170 6.96 -14.00 -42.38
C ASP A 170 6.13 -12.74 -42.69
N ALA A 171 5.59 -12.08 -41.66
CA ALA A 171 4.82 -10.84 -41.82
C ALA A 171 5.70 -9.65 -42.27
N ASP A 172 5.13 -8.78 -43.10
CA ASP A 172 5.77 -7.54 -43.56
C ASP A 172 5.43 -6.36 -42.64
N PHE A 173 6.47 -5.69 -42.14
CA PHE A 173 6.37 -4.53 -41.24
C PHE A 173 6.61 -3.19 -41.94
N SER A 174 6.82 -3.19 -43.27
CA SER A 174 7.09 -1.97 -44.05
C SER A 174 5.85 -1.09 -44.24
N VAL A 175 4.66 -1.66 -44.09
CA VAL A 175 3.37 -0.99 -44.26
C VAL A 175 2.78 -0.59 -42.90
N SER A 176 2.25 0.63 -42.81
CA SER A 176 1.55 1.10 -41.61
C SER A 176 0.20 0.38 -41.46
N GLY A 177 -0.12 -0.08 -40.25
CA GLY A 177 -1.35 -0.82 -39.95
C GLY A 177 -1.05 -2.09 -39.16
N ASN A 178 -2.01 -3.02 -39.09
CA ASN A 178 -1.77 -4.35 -38.56
C ASN A 178 -1.16 -5.24 -39.68
N PRO A 179 0.08 -5.74 -39.54
CA PRO A 179 0.71 -6.58 -40.56
C PRO A 179 -0.12 -7.79 -41.01
N LEU A 180 -0.96 -8.35 -40.13
CA LEU A 180 -1.82 -9.48 -40.45
C LEU A 180 -2.92 -9.14 -41.47
N ASP A 181 -3.35 -7.88 -41.54
CA ASP A 181 -4.33 -7.42 -42.54
C ASP A 181 -3.78 -7.48 -43.96
N HIS A 182 -2.46 -7.37 -44.11
CA HIS A 182 -1.80 -7.34 -45.42
C HIS A 182 -1.13 -8.67 -45.78
N HIS A 183 -1.15 -9.65 -44.88
CA HIS A 183 -0.50 -10.93 -45.12
C HIS A 183 -1.15 -11.64 -46.34
N PRO A 184 -0.37 -11.99 -47.38
CA PRO A 184 -0.93 -12.42 -48.67
C PRO A 184 -1.60 -13.80 -48.66
N THR A 185 -1.35 -14.61 -47.63
CA THR A 185 -1.71 -16.03 -47.58
C THR A 185 -2.33 -16.41 -46.24
N TRP A 186 -1.72 -16.01 -45.12
CA TRP A 186 -2.11 -16.48 -43.78
C TRP A 186 -3.57 -16.21 -43.43
N LYS A 187 -4.11 -15.03 -43.75
CA LYS A 187 -5.50 -14.70 -43.41
C LYS A 187 -6.53 -15.44 -44.27
N HIS A 188 -6.14 -15.93 -45.45
CA HIS A 188 -7.07 -16.53 -46.40
C HIS A 188 -7.27 -18.02 -46.12
N VAL A 189 -8.51 -18.42 -45.83
CA VAL A 189 -8.88 -19.80 -45.49
C VAL A 189 -10.23 -20.15 -46.12
N ASP A 190 -10.57 -21.44 -46.13
CA ASP A 190 -11.93 -21.88 -46.45
C ASP A 190 -12.77 -21.93 -45.17
N CYS A 191 -14.04 -21.54 -45.27
CA CYS A 191 -14.98 -21.57 -44.15
C CYS A 191 -15.22 -23.03 -43.73
N PRO A 192 -15.00 -23.39 -42.45
CA PRO A 192 -15.17 -24.77 -41.99
C PRO A 192 -16.63 -25.25 -42.04
N LYS A 193 -17.59 -24.32 -42.11
CA LYS A 193 -19.03 -24.63 -42.15
C LYS A 193 -19.58 -24.88 -43.56
N CYS A 194 -19.10 -24.13 -44.56
CA CYS A 194 -19.68 -24.16 -45.92
C CYS A 194 -18.68 -24.31 -47.06
N GLY A 195 -17.37 -24.33 -46.78
CA GLY A 195 -16.31 -24.45 -47.78
C GLY A 195 -16.07 -23.21 -48.65
N ALA A 196 -16.84 -22.13 -48.48
CA ALA A 196 -16.62 -20.88 -49.21
C ALA A 196 -15.34 -20.18 -48.75
N LYS A 197 -14.73 -19.36 -49.63
CA LYS A 197 -13.59 -18.51 -49.27
C LYS A 197 -13.96 -17.58 -48.12
N ALA A 198 -13.08 -17.48 -47.13
CA ALA A 198 -13.24 -16.72 -45.90
C ALA A 198 -11.91 -16.12 -45.46
N GLN A 199 -11.94 -15.33 -44.39
CA GLN A 199 -10.74 -14.74 -43.79
C GLN A 199 -10.68 -15.00 -42.29
N ARG A 200 -9.49 -15.30 -41.76
CA ARG A 200 -9.25 -15.30 -40.32
C ARG A 200 -9.46 -13.89 -39.77
N GLU A 201 -9.87 -13.81 -38.51
CA GLU A 201 -9.68 -12.60 -37.71
C GLU A 201 -8.20 -12.23 -37.69
N THR A 202 -7.90 -10.97 -37.97
CA THR A 202 -6.53 -10.45 -38.06
C THR A 202 -6.13 -9.71 -36.79
N ASP A 203 -7.09 -9.34 -35.94
CA ASP A 203 -6.81 -8.86 -34.60
C ASP A 203 -6.24 -9.98 -33.72
N THR A 204 -5.33 -9.59 -32.81
CA THR A 204 -4.81 -10.46 -31.76
C THR A 204 -5.48 -10.18 -30.43
N LEU A 205 -5.42 -11.13 -29.51
CA LEU A 205 -5.87 -10.95 -28.15
C LEU A 205 -4.97 -9.97 -27.39
N ASP A 206 -5.60 -9.22 -26.48
CA ASP A 206 -4.95 -8.43 -25.44
C ASP A 206 -4.03 -9.31 -24.59
N THR A 207 -2.82 -8.83 -24.30
CA THR A 207 -1.81 -9.63 -23.58
C THR A 207 -2.21 -9.97 -22.14
N PHE A 208 -3.21 -9.26 -21.59
CA PHE A 208 -3.82 -9.62 -20.31
C PHE A 208 -4.61 -10.93 -20.36
N VAL A 209 -4.96 -11.42 -21.56
CA VAL A 209 -5.53 -12.78 -21.72
C VAL A 209 -4.52 -13.80 -21.27
N ASP A 210 -3.28 -13.72 -21.73
CA ASP A 210 -2.23 -14.68 -21.37
C ASP A 210 -1.87 -14.58 -19.88
N SER A 211 -1.72 -13.36 -19.36
CA SER A 211 -1.39 -13.15 -17.94
C SER A 211 -2.57 -13.44 -17.00
N GLY A 212 -3.79 -13.55 -17.49
CA GLY A 212 -4.97 -13.85 -16.68
C GLY A 212 -4.98 -15.27 -16.10
N TRP A 213 -4.27 -16.22 -16.72
CA TRP A 213 -4.35 -17.64 -16.31
C TRP A 213 -2.99 -18.37 -16.27
N TYR A 214 -1.87 -17.69 -16.55
CA TYR A 214 -0.54 -18.29 -16.47
C TYR A 214 -0.20 -19.03 -15.15
N PRO A 215 -0.71 -18.65 -13.95
CA PRO A 215 -0.39 -19.40 -12.73
C PRO A 215 -0.93 -20.84 -12.77
N LEU A 216 -2.06 -21.06 -13.44
CA LEU A 216 -2.61 -22.40 -13.68
C LEU A 216 -1.76 -23.18 -14.68
N ARG A 217 -1.25 -22.51 -15.72
CA ARG A 217 -0.42 -23.16 -16.73
C ARG A 217 0.92 -23.64 -16.19
N TYR A 218 1.51 -22.92 -15.22
CA TYR A 218 2.75 -23.35 -14.55
C TYR A 218 2.65 -24.72 -13.88
N LEU A 219 1.46 -25.14 -13.49
CA LEU A 219 1.24 -26.45 -12.87
C LEU A 219 1.33 -27.60 -13.89
N SER A 220 1.19 -27.31 -15.19
CA SER A 220 1.16 -28.31 -16.25
C SER A 220 1.69 -27.79 -17.60
N PRO A 221 2.89 -27.18 -17.66
CA PRO A 221 3.33 -26.37 -18.80
C PRO A 221 3.52 -27.15 -20.11
N HIS A 222 3.76 -28.46 -20.01
CA HIS A 222 4.01 -29.35 -21.16
C HIS A 222 2.83 -30.28 -21.48
N ARG A 223 1.70 -30.17 -20.77
CA ARG A 223 0.52 -31.00 -21.03
C ARG A 223 -0.30 -30.44 -22.20
N LYS A 224 -0.95 -31.34 -22.95
CA LYS A 224 -1.86 -30.98 -24.04
C LYS A 224 -3.08 -30.21 -23.54
N ASN A 225 -3.66 -30.63 -22.42
CA ASN A 225 -4.75 -29.89 -21.78
C ASN A 225 -4.20 -28.56 -21.23
N PRO A 226 -4.85 -27.41 -21.49
CA PRO A 226 -4.40 -26.11 -20.99
C PRO A 226 -4.32 -26.04 -19.47
N VAL A 227 -5.30 -26.65 -18.79
CA VAL A 227 -5.40 -26.77 -17.33
C VAL A 227 -5.67 -28.23 -16.97
N ASP A 228 -4.84 -28.80 -16.10
CA ASP A 228 -5.08 -30.11 -15.49
C ASP A 228 -5.78 -29.91 -14.14
N LYS A 229 -7.08 -30.26 -14.07
CA LYS A 229 -7.92 -29.99 -12.91
C LYS A 229 -7.35 -30.60 -11.62
N GLN A 230 -6.88 -31.84 -11.66
CA GLN A 230 -6.37 -32.53 -10.48
C GLN A 230 -5.14 -31.83 -9.90
N ILE A 231 -4.25 -31.35 -10.78
CA ILE A 231 -3.06 -30.60 -10.35
C ILE A 231 -3.47 -29.20 -9.89
N ALA A 232 -4.36 -28.53 -10.63
CA ALA A 232 -4.87 -27.21 -10.26
C ALA A 232 -5.51 -27.20 -8.87
N ASP A 233 -6.39 -28.15 -8.57
CA ASP A 233 -7.10 -28.21 -7.28
C ASP A 233 -6.16 -28.52 -6.10
N ARG A 234 -5.03 -29.18 -6.36
CA ARG A 234 -4.01 -29.46 -5.35
C ARG A 234 -3.21 -28.22 -4.98
N PHE A 235 -2.85 -27.39 -5.96
CA PHE A 235 -1.91 -26.28 -5.77
C PHE A 235 -2.56 -24.90 -5.69
N MET A 236 -3.82 -24.77 -6.13
CA MET A 236 -4.56 -23.51 -6.08
C MET A 236 -5.39 -23.40 -4.80
N PRO A 237 -5.61 -22.17 -4.29
CA PRO A 237 -5.08 -20.90 -4.79
C PRO A 237 -3.56 -20.76 -4.56
N VAL A 238 -2.91 -19.89 -5.34
CA VAL A 238 -1.52 -19.49 -5.05
C VAL A 238 -1.46 -18.91 -3.64
N ASN A 239 -0.63 -19.48 -2.77
CA ASN A 239 -0.58 -19.08 -1.36
C ASN A 239 -0.19 -17.61 -1.20
N GLN A 240 0.86 -17.17 -1.91
CA GLN A 240 1.35 -15.80 -1.89
C GLN A 240 1.63 -15.32 -3.32
N TYR A 241 0.93 -14.27 -3.74
CA TYR A 241 1.23 -13.54 -4.96
C TYR A 241 2.01 -12.27 -4.63
N ILE A 242 3.08 -11.98 -5.38
CA ILE A 242 3.91 -10.78 -5.20
C ILE A 242 3.89 -10.00 -6.51
N GLY A 243 3.44 -8.75 -6.47
CA GLY A 243 3.32 -7.91 -7.66
C GLY A 243 3.02 -6.47 -7.30
N GLY A 244 3.53 -5.54 -8.11
CA GLY A 244 3.39 -4.11 -7.82
C GLY A 244 1.94 -3.61 -7.94
N VAL A 245 1.64 -2.52 -7.24
CA VAL A 245 0.29 -1.93 -7.16
C VAL A 245 -0.25 -1.45 -8.51
N GLU A 246 0.59 -1.27 -9.53
CA GLU A 246 0.17 -0.94 -10.90
C GLU A 246 -0.78 -1.98 -11.50
N HIS A 247 -0.77 -3.20 -10.96
CA HIS A 247 -1.60 -4.31 -11.42
C HIS A 247 -2.89 -4.50 -10.59
N ALA A 248 -3.15 -3.62 -9.61
CA ALA A 248 -4.27 -3.73 -8.67
C ALA A 248 -5.66 -3.81 -9.33
N ILE A 249 -5.87 -3.10 -10.45
CA ILE A 249 -7.14 -3.10 -11.15
C ILE A 249 -7.12 -4.10 -12.29
N LEU A 250 -6.37 -3.86 -13.37
CA LEU A 250 -6.46 -4.65 -14.61
C LEU A 250 -6.10 -6.13 -14.41
N HIS A 251 -4.81 -6.44 -14.35
CA HIS A 251 -4.30 -7.81 -14.26
C HIS A 251 -4.96 -8.61 -13.13
N LEU A 252 -5.02 -8.07 -11.91
CA LEU A 252 -5.60 -8.78 -10.78
C LEU A 252 -7.12 -9.01 -10.94
N LEU A 253 -7.87 -8.09 -11.54
CA LEU A 253 -9.27 -8.33 -11.86
C LEU A 253 -9.43 -9.38 -12.97
N TYR A 254 -8.60 -9.32 -14.01
CA TYR A 254 -8.64 -10.30 -15.11
C TYR A 254 -8.25 -11.70 -14.66
N ALA A 255 -7.26 -11.84 -13.79
CA ALA A 255 -6.90 -13.13 -13.21
C ALA A 255 -8.06 -13.74 -12.41
N ARG A 256 -8.76 -12.92 -11.62
CA ARG A 256 -9.96 -13.34 -10.88
C ARG A 256 -11.12 -13.69 -11.81
N PHE A 257 -11.30 -12.91 -12.88
CA PHE A 257 -12.29 -13.22 -13.93
C PHE A 257 -12.00 -14.58 -14.58
N PHE A 258 -10.76 -14.83 -15.01
CA PHE A 258 -10.36 -16.12 -15.58
C PHE A 258 -10.58 -17.28 -14.62
N MET A 259 -10.17 -17.14 -13.35
CA MET A 259 -10.38 -18.19 -12.35
C MET A 259 -11.86 -18.55 -12.21
N ARG A 260 -12.75 -17.55 -12.12
CA ARG A 260 -14.20 -17.75 -12.02
C ARG A 260 -14.81 -18.31 -13.31
N ALA A 261 -14.31 -17.91 -14.47
CA ALA A 261 -14.75 -18.46 -15.76
C ALA A 261 -14.36 -19.93 -15.90
N LEU A 262 -13.12 -20.29 -15.55
CA LEU A 262 -12.62 -21.65 -15.56
C LEU A 262 -13.32 -22.52 -14.52
N GLN A 263 -13.67 -21.96 -13.35
CA GLN A 263 -14.48 -22.65 -12.35
C GLN A 263 -15.87 -22.98 -12.91
N LYS A 264 -16.53 -22.02 -13.56
CA LYS A 264 -17.82 -22.25 -14.22
C LYS A 264 -17.73 -23.27 -15.36
N ALA A 265 -16.58 -23.35 -16.03
CA ALA A 265 -16.30 -24.36 -17.04
C ALA A 265 -15.95 -25.74 -16.46
N GLY A 266 -15.90 -25.90 -15.13
CA GLY A 266 -15.56 -27.15 -14.46
C GLY A 266 -14.07 -27.54 -14.53
N LEU A 267 -13.18 -26.60 -14.85
CA LEU A 267 -11.75 -26.85 -15.02
C LEU A 267 -10.93 -26.65 -13.74
N VAL A 268 -11.50 -25.97 -12.73
CA VAL A 268 -10.91 -25.74 -11.40
C VAL A 268 -12.04 -25.66 -10.35
N ASP A 269 -11.76 -26.00 -9.10
CA ASP A 269 -12.75 -25.87 -8.01
C ASP A 269 -12.70 -24.53 -7.27
N LYS A 270 -11.53 -23.90 -7.23
CA LYS A 270 -11.32 -22.65 -6.47
C LYS A 270 -11.85 -21.44 -7.26
N ALA A 271 -12.47 -20.50 -6.54
CA ALA A 271 -13.06 -19.29 -7.15
C ALA A 271 -12.09 -18.10 -7.25
N GLU A 272 -11.01 -18.11 -6.46
CA GLU A 272 -10.03 -17.01 -6.39
C GLU A 272 -8.63 -17.58 -6.67
N PRO A 273 -7.81 -16.90 -7.50
CA PRO A 273 -6.50 -17.42 -7.90
C PRO A 273 -5.41 -17.22 -6.84
N PHE A 274 -5.56 -16.26 -5.93
CA PHE A 274 -4.53 -15.87 -4.96
C PHE A 274 -5.13 -15.83 -3.55
N ALA A 275 -4.52 -16.52 -2.57
CA ALA A 275 -4.94 -16.50 -1.16
C ALA A 275 -4.41 -15.26 -0.43
N SER A 276 -3.19 -14.83 -0.77
CA SER A 276 -2.54 -13.64 -0.25
C SER A 276 -1.91 -12.85 -1.39
N LEU A 277 -1.90 -11.52 -1.25
CA LEU A 277 -1.27 -10.56 -2.16
C LEU A 277 -0.33 -9.68 -1.35
N PHE A 278 0.92 -9.60 -1.80
CA PHE A 278 1.91 -8.66 -1.29
C PHE A 278 2.29 -7.69 -2.40
N THR A 279 2.05 -6.40 -2.19
CA THR A 279 2.37 -5.35 -3.15
C THR A 279 3.69 -4.69 -2.78
N GLN A 280 4.76 -5.03 -3.50
CA GLN A 280 6.05 -4.38 -3.27
C GLN A 280 6.04 -2.91 -3.69
N GLY A 281 6.85 -2.12 -3.01
CA GLY A 281 7.20 -0.77 -3.42
C GLY A 281 8.06 -0.74 -4.68
N MET A 282 8.21 0.44 -5.25
CA MET A 282 8.98 0.64 -6.47
C MET A 282 10.46 0.81 -6.17
N VAL A 283 11.31 0.22 -7.01
CA VAL A 283 12.72 0.61 -7.06
C VAL A 283 12.82 1.94 -7.80
N THR A 284 13.47 2.91 -7.16
CA THR A 284 13.58 4.29 -7.63
C THR A 284 15.05 4.68 -7.84
N HIS A 285 15.27 5.59 -8.78
CA HIS A 285 16.58 6.17 -9.04
C HIS A 285 16.43 7.58 -9.60
N GLU A 286 17.44 8.42 -9.38
CA GLU A 286 17.54 9.73 -10.03
C GLU A 286 17.49 9.59 -11.55
N SER A 287 16.78 10.52 -12.19
CA SER A 287 16.71 10.61 -13.65
C SER A 287 17.64 11.71 -14.15
N TYR A 288 18.29 11.52 -15.31
CA TYR A 288 19.28 12.46 -15.82
C TYR A 288 18.92 12.99 -17.20
N LYS A 289 19.11 14.30 -17.43
CA LYS A 289 18.90 14.90 -18.76
C LYS A 289 20.06 15.77 -19.21
N LEU A 290 20.28 15.75 -20.52
CA LEU A 290 21.10 16.73 -21.23
C LEU A 290 20.35 17.13 -22.50
N ASP A 291 20.17 18.43 -22.73
CA ASP A 291 19.47 18.95 -23.92
C ASP A 291 18.08 18.31 -24.18
N HIS A 292 17.29 18.14 -23.10
CA HIS A 292 15.98 17.47 -23.08
C HIS A 292 15.97 15.97 -23.42
N GLN A 293 17.13 15.35 -23.64
CA GLN A 293 17.25 13.92 -23.83
C GLN A 293 17.56 13.23 -22.51
N TRP A 294 16.89 12.10 -22.27
CA TRP A 294 17.17 11.25 -21.11
C TRP A 294 18.50 10.52 -21.30
N LEU A 295 19.26 10.45 -20.21
CA LEU A 295 20.53 9.73 -20.12
C LEU A 295 20.40 8.54 -19.17
N TYR A 296 21.13 7.48 -19.46
CA TYR A 296 21.35 6.37 -18.56
C TYR A 296 22.30 6.77 -17.41
N PRO A 297 22.13 6.21 -16.18
CA PRO A 297 23.04 6.47 -15.07
C PRO A 297 24.51 6.21 -15.42
N GLU A 298 24.78 5.22 -16.28
CA GLU A 298 26.12 4.86 -16.72
C GLU A 298 26.77 5.92 -17.62
N GLU A 299 26.00 6.85 -18.19
CA GLU A 299 26.48 7.98 -19.01
C GLU A 299 26.88 9.20 -18.16
N VAL A 300 26.61 9.16 -16.86
CA VAL A 300 26.80 10.27 -15.92
C VAL A 300 27.90 9.94 -14.90
N GLU A 301 28.75 10.92 -14.59
CA GLU A 301 29.74 10.83 -13.50
C GLU A 301 29.65 12.04 -12.56
N THR A 302 30.13 11.88 -11.34
CA THR A 302 30.23 12.98 -10.37
C THR A 302 31.64 13.55 -10.41
N LYS A 303 31.79 14.84 -10.74
CA LYS A 303 33.06 15.57 -10.70
C LYS A 303 32.86 16.90 -9.96
N ASP A 304 33.67 17.15 -8.95
CA ASP A 304 33.60 18.36 -8.10
C ASP A 304 32.20 18.61 -7.50
N GLY A 305 31.49 17.54 -7.13
CA GLY A 305 30.12 17.60 -6.58
C GLY A 305 29.02 17.88 -7.61
N LYS A 306 29.35 18.00 -8.90
CA LYS A 306 28.41 18.16 -10.01
C LYS A 306 28.27 16.88 -10.81
N LYS A 307 27.08 16.63 -11.35
CA LYS A 307 26.83 15.53 -12.30
C LYS A 307 27.16 16.02 -13.71
N ILE A 308 28.03 15.31 -14.41
CA ILE A 308 28.46 15.63 -15.78
C ILE A 308 28.31 14.42 -16.70
N HIS A 309 28.12 14.66 -17.99
CA HIS A 309 28.09 13.59 -19.00
C HIS A 309 29.51 13.14 -19.32
N LYS A 310 29.80 11.85 -19.17
CA LYS A 310 31.17 11.28 -19.24
C LYS A 310 31.92 11.68 -20.51
N GLU A 311 31.27 11.65 -21.66
CA GLU A 311 31.94 11.92 -22.93
C GLU A 311 32.07 13.41 -23.26
N THR A 312 31.10 14.23 -22.85
CA THR A 312 31.05 15.64 -23.28
C THR A 312 31.56 16.60 -22.22
N GLY A 313 31.69 16.15 -20.97
CA GLY A 313 32.07 16.97 -19.82
C GLY A 313 31.03 18.03 -19.45
N ARG A 314 29.87 18.06 -20.12
CA ARG A 314 28.80 19.04 -19.89
C ARG A 314 27.99 18.67 -18.65
N GLU A 315 27.53 19.69 -17.94
CA GLU A 315 26.69 19.55 -16.76
C GLU A 315 25.34 18.92 -17.12
N VAL A 316 24.91 17.95 -16.31
CA VAL A 316 23.69 17.16 -16.50
C VAL A 316 22.61 17.64 -15.54
N GLU A 317 21.38 17.81 -16.03
CA GLU A 317 20.21 18.09 -15.19
C GLU A 317 19.84 16.84 -14.39
N VAL A 318 19.86 16.97 -13.06
CA VAL A 318 19.49 15.89 -12.13
C VAL A 318 18.03 16.06 -11.71
N GLY A 319 17.20 15.11 -12.11
CA GLY A 319 15.81 15.01 -11.70
C GLY A 319 15.64 14.52 -10.26
N ARG A 320 14.38 14.31 -9.87
CA ARG A 320 14.05 13.64 -8.60
C ARG A 320 14.28 12.13 -8.72
N SER A 321 14.44 11.47 -7.57
CA SER A 321 14.31 10.01 -7.51
C SER A 321 12.86 9.63 -7.82
N GLU A 322 12.69 8.72 -8.76
CA GLU A 322 11.38 8.25 -9.21
C GLU A 322 11.50 6.81 -9.74
N LYS A 323 10.36 6.14 -9.96
CA LYS A 323 10.30 4.75 -10.44
C LYS A 323 11.23 4.55 -11.65
N MET A 324 12.07 3.53 -11.59
CA MET A 324 12.91 3.14 -12.71
C MET A 324 12.06 2.78 -13.94
N SER A 325 12.40 3.34 -15.11
CA SER A 325 11.68 3.07 -16.35
C SER A 325 12.56 3.27 -17.59
N LYS A 326 12.32 2.46 -18.62
CA LYS A 326 13.02 2.58 -19.91
C LYS A 326 12.79 3.95 -20.58
N SER A 327 11.60 4.54 -20.41
CA SER A 327 11.26 5.84 -21.02
C SER A 327 12.02 7.01 -20.42
N ARG A 328 12.42 6.91 -19.14
CA ARG A 328 13.26 7.92 -18.46
C ARG A 328 14.74 7.55 -18.43
N ARG A 329 15.09 6.37 -18.94
CA ARG A 329 16.44 5.78 -18.93
C ARG A 329 17.11 5.74 -17.55
N ASN A 330 16.37 5.87 -16.46
CA ASN A 330 16.89 5.82 -15.09
C ASN A 330 16.99 4.39 -14.53
N THR A 331 17.00 3.38 -15.41
CA THR A 331 17.15 1.97 -15.00
C THR A 331 18.61 1.66 -14.74
N VAL A 332 18.92 1.05 -13.60
CA VAL A 332 20.25 0.51 -13.32
C VAL A 332 20.22 -0.99 -13.56
N SER A 333 21.18 -1.51 -14.34
CA SER A 333 21.30 -2.95 -14.55
C SER A 333 21.85 -3.63 -13.29
N PRO A 334 21.23 -4.71 -12.78
CA PRO A 334 21.79 -5.48 -11.68
C PRO A 334 23.07 -6.23 -12.08
N GLU A 335 23.32 -6.44 -13.38
CA GLU A 335 24.47 -7.22 -13.88
C GLU A 335 25.81 -6.64 -13.42
N ALA A 336 25.94 -5.31 -13.41
CA ALA A 336 27.17 -4.65 -12.97
C ALA A 336 27.49 -4.97 -11.50
N ILE A 337 26.48 -4.94 -10.63
CA ILE A 337 26.64 -5.24 -9.19
C ILE A 337 26.89 -6.73 -8.98
N ILE A 338 26.19 -7.59 -9.71
CA ILE A 338 26.42 -9.03 -9.64
C ILE A 338 27.85 -9.37 -10.06
N ALA A 339 28.38 -8.72 -11.11
CA ALA A 339 29.74 -8.93 -11.57
C ALA A 339 30.80 -8.40 -10.60
N GLU A 340 30.57 -7.24 -9.97
CA GLU A 340 31.53 -6.59 -9.08
C GLU A 340 31.49 -7.14 -7.64
N TYR A 341 30.29 -7.38 -7.10
CA TYR A 341 30.06 -7.72 -5.69
C TYR A 341 29.43 -9.11 -5.47
N GLY A 342 28.93 -9.76 -6.52
CA GLY A 342 28.25 -11.05 -6.42
C GLY A 342 26.73 -10.95 -6.24
N ALA A 343 26.03 -12.04 -6.57
CA ALA A 343 24.56 -12.11 -6.53
C ALA A 343 23.98 -11.93 -5.12
N ASP A 344 24.64 -12.44 -4.09
CA ASP A 344 24.17 -12.34 -2.70
C ASP A 344 24.20 -10.91 -2.19
N VAL A 345 25.18 -10.10 -2.60
CA VAL A 345 25.22 -8.67 -2.26
C VAL A 345 24.06 -7.93 -2.91
N ALA A 346 23.75 -8.21 -4.17
CA ALA A 346 22.61 -7.60 -4.86
C ALA A 346 21.28 -7.96 -4.18
N ARG A 347 21.08 -9.24 -3.82
CA ARG A 347 19.89 -9.72 -3.12
C ARG A 347 19.74 -9.09 -1.74
N LEU A 348 20.83 -9.09 -0.96
CA LEU A 348 20.88 -8.47 0.36
C LEU A 348 20.51 -6.99 0.29
N PHE A 349 21.12 -6.25 -0.65
CA PHE A 349 20.86 -4.83 -0.83
C PHE A 349 19.38 -4.51 -1.08
N VAL A 350 18.74 -5.27 -1.98
CA VAL A 350 17.30 -5.09 -2.26
C VAL A 350 16.45 -5.32 -1.01
N LEU A 351 16.89 -6.19 -0.08
CA LEU A 351 16.13 -6.57 1.10
C LEU A 351 16.49 -5.79 2.39
N SER A 352 17.61 -5.06 2.44
CA SER A 352 18.24 -4.66 3.72
C SER A 352 17.62 -3.47 4.42
N ASP A 353 17.24 -2.42 3.69
CA ASP A 353 17.12 -1.09 4.31
C ASP A 353 15.69 -0.53 4.31
N THR A 354 14.80 -1.10 3.52
CA THR A 354 13.44 -0.58 3.32
C THR A 354 12.44 -1.71 3.43
N PRO A 355 11.35 -1.55 4.22
CA PRO A 355 10.23 -2.50 4.20
C PRO A 355 9.80 -2.76 2.75
N PRO A 356 9.58 -4.02 2.31
CA PRO A 356 9.41 -4.30 0.90
C PRO A 356 8.18 -3.64 0.26
N GLU A 357 7.20 -3.19 1.05
CA GLU A 357 6.04 -2.42 0.62
C GLU A 357 6.33 -0.93 0.34
N ARG A 358 7.51 -0.44 0.71
CA ARG A 358 7.92 0.96 0.50
C ARG A 358 8.87 1.08 -0.69
N ASP A 359 8.81 2.24 -1.34
CA ASP A 359 9.73 2.58 -2.40
C ASP A 359 11.17 2.59 -1.86
N GLN A 360 12.07 1.92 -2.57
CA GLN A 360 13.48 1.83 -2.25
C GLN A 360 14.29 2.64 -3.25
N GLU A 361 15.20 3.48 -2.77
CA GLU A 361 16.14 4.18 -3.63
C GLU A 361 17.37 3.32 -3.87
N TRP A 362 17.73 3.18 -5.15
CA TRP A 362 18.92 2.45 -5.55
C TRP A 362 20.17 3.32 -5.39
N THR A 363 21.09 2.94 -4.49
CA THR A 363 22.29 3.72 -4.15
C THR A 363 23.55 2.86 -4.14
N ALA A 364 24.68 3.45 -4.54
CA ALA A 364 25.98 2.76 -4.49
C ALA A 364 26.44 2.51 -3.04
N GLU A 365 26.12 3.43 -2.13
CA GLU A 365 26.47 3.34 -0.72
C GLU A 365 25.80 2.15 -0.03
N GLY A 366 24.52 1.88 -0.35
CA GLY A 366 23.78 0.74 0.19
C GLY A 366 24.32 -0.61 -0.31
N VAL A 367 24.73 -0.66 -1.58
CA VAL A 367 25.38 -1.85 -2.18
C VAL A 367 26.71 -2.13 -1.49
N ALA A 368 27.55 -1.10 -1.31
CA ALA A 368 28.81 -1.22 -0.61
C ALA A 368 28.62 -1.61 0.87
N ALA A 369 27.55 -1.15 1.53
CA ALA A 369 27.21 -1.56 2.90
C ALA A 369 26.85 -3.04 3.00
N SER A 370 26.09 -3.54 2.02
CA SER A 370 25.73 -4.96 1.88
C SER A 370 26.98 -5.84 1.66
N ALA A 371 27.87 -5.42 0.76
CA ALA A 371 29.15 -6.11 0.53
C ALA A 371 30.01 -6.22 1.80
N ARG A 372 30.11 -5.12 2.57
CA ARG A 372 30.83 -5.13 3.86
C ARG A 372 30.18 -6.08 4.88
N PHE A 373 28.87 -6.32 4.81
CA PHE A 373 28.23 -7.28 5.71
C PHE A 373 28.56 -8.72 5.33
N VAL A 374 28.51 -9.06 4.04
CA VAL A 374 28.94 -10.37 3.51
C VAL A 374 30.38 -10.67 3.92
N GLN A 375 31.32 -9.75 3.66
CA GLN A 375 32.74 -9.91 4.03
C GLN A 375 32.95 -10.12 5.55
N ARG A 376 32.11 -9.50 6.38
CA ARG A 376 32.15 -9.70 7.84
C ARG A 376 31.74 -11.13 8.22
N ILE A 377 30.76 -11.71 7.54
CA ILE A 377 30.34 -13.10 7.77
C ILE A 377 31.47 -14.04 7.33
N GLU A 378 32.03 -13.86 6.14
CA GLU A 378 33.17 -14.67 5.66
C GLU A 378 34.36 -14.63 6.61
N SER A 379 34.70 -13.44 7.12
CA SER A 379 35.76 -13.27 8.11
C SER A 379 35.46 -14.02 9.42
N LEU A 380 34.20 -14.06 9.85
CA LEU A 380 33.77 -14.82 11.02
C LEU A 380 33.90 -16.33 10.79
N VAL A 381 33.49 -16.82 9.62
CA VAL A 381 33.61 -18.22 9.21
C VAL A 381 35.08 -18.66 9.28
N ALA A 382 35.97 -17.95 8.59
CA ALA A 382 37.39 -18.24 8.55
C ALA A 382 38.03 -18.23 9.95
N ARG A 383 37.59 -17.30 10.81
CA ARG A 383 38.09 -17.22 12.19
C ARG A 383 37.61 -18.40 13.04
N ILE A 384 36.34 -18.79 12.96
CA ILE A 384 35.80 -19.91 13.76
C ILE A 384 36.41 -21.24 13.31
N LEU A 385 36.57 -21.44 12.00
CA LEU A 385 37.16 -22.67 11.45
C LEU A 385 38.66 -22.81 11.73
N SER A 386 39.36 -21.70 11.97
CA SER A 386 40.79 -21.73 12.33
C SER A 386 41.06 -21.83 13.83
N GLU A 387 40.02 -21.87 14.69
CA GLU A 387 40.21 -22.07 16.12
C GLU A 387 40.77 -23.46 16.43
N GLU A 388 41.88 -23.51 17.16
CA GLU A 388 42.40 -24.76 17.73
C GLU A 388 41.43 -25.30 18.80
N LYS A 389 41.40 -26.63 18.99
CA LYS A 389 40.55 -27.25 20.02
C LYS A 389 40.91 -26.72 21.41
N ALA A 390 39.96 -26.04 22.05
CA ALA A 390 40.10 -25.62 23.44
C ALA A 390 40.03 -26.81 24.40
N GLN A 391 40.68 -26.69 25.56
CA GLN A 391 40.59 -27.65 26.65
C GLN A 391 40.04 -26.97 27.91
N GLY A 392 39.02 -27.60 28.50
CA GLY A 392 38.39 -27.13 29.74
C GLY A 392 37.34 -26.04 29.52
N SER A 393 36.52 -25.83 30.54
CA SER A 393 35.45 -24.83 30.55
C SER A 393 35.27 -24.29 31.97
N ASP A 394 35.65 -23.03 32.18
CA ASP A 394 35.42 -22.30 33.42
C ASP A 394 34.00 -21.69 33.45
N GLN A 395 33.62 -21.06 34.55
CA GLN A 395 32.28 -20.47 34.67
C GLN A 395 32.07 -19.31 33.69
N LYS A 396 33.11 -18.51 33.44
CA LYS A 396 33.03 -17.36 32.52
C LYS A 396 32.78 -17.83 31.09
N ASP A 397 33.44 -18.90 30.67
CA ASP A 397 33.24 -19.57 29.38
C ASP A 397 31.80 -20.08 29.23
N LYS A 398 31.28 -20.77 30.25
CA LYS A 398 29.88 -21.24 30.26
C LYS A 398 28.88 -20.10 30.16
N ASP A 399 29.11 -19.01 30.89
CA ASP A 399 28.23 -17.83 30.86
C ASP A 399 28.24 -17.14 29.49
N GLN A 400 29.41 -17.05 28.83
CA GLN A 400 29.52 -16.49 27.48
C GLN A 400 28.88 -17.41 26.43
N ALA A 401 29.12 -18.71 26.52
CA ALA A 401 28.49 -19.72 25.67
C ALA A 401 26.95 -19.69 25.79
N LEU A 402 26.44 -19.60 27.03
CA LEU A 402 25.01 -19.51 27.31
C LEU A 402 24.41 -18.25 26.68
N LYS A 403 25.05 -17.08 26.86
CA LYS A 403 24.60 -15.81 26.26
C LYS A 403 24.51 -15.93 24.73
N LEU A 404 25.53 -16.48 24.07
CA LEU A 404 25.53 -16.65 22.62
C LEU A 404 24.42 -17.60 22.17
N ARG A 405 24.21 -18.74 22.86
CA ARG A 405 23.12 -19.67 22.56
C ARG A 405 21.75 -19.04 22.73
N GLN A 406 21.53 -18.26 23.79
CA GLN A 406 20.28 -17.52 23.99
C GLN A 406 20.02 -16.52 22.84
N VAL A 407 21.03 -15.76 22.42
CA VAL A 407 20.89 -14.86 21.26
C VAL A 407 20.59 -15.65 19.99
N THR A 408 21.32 -16.73 19.73
CA THR A 408 21.14 -17.59 18.55
C THR A 408 19.70 -18.10 18.45
N HIS A 409 19.17 -18.71 19.51
CA HIS A 409 17.82 -19.28 19.53
C HIS A 409 16.71 -18.22 19.48
N LYS A 410 16.93 -17.04 20.09
CA LYS A 410 16.02 -15.89 19.92
C LYS A 410 16.04 -15.36 18.49
N THR A 411 17.20 -15.35 17.83
CA THR A 411 17.31 -14.95 16.42
C THR A 411 16.60 -15.94 15.51
N ILE A 412 16.68 -17.26 15.75
CA ILE A 412 15.91 -18.26 14.98
C ILE A 412 14.41 -17.90 15.00
N LYS A 413 13.87 -17.68 16.21
CA LYS A 413 12.45 -17.30 16.39
C LYS A 413 12.12 -16.00 15.66
N ALA A 414 12.87 -14.94 15.93
CA ALA A 414 12.57 -13.61 15.39
C ALA A 414 12.73 -13.53 13.87
N VAL A 415 13.68 -14.25 13.29
CA VAL A 415 13.86 -14.33 11.83
C VAL A 415 12.74 -15.15 11.19
N GLY A 416 12.37 -16.28 11.78
CA GLY A 416 11.24 -17.10 11.32
C GLY A 416 9.94 -16.30 11.27
N GLU A 417 9.58 -15.64 12.39
CA GLU A 417 8.40 -14.78 12.48
C GLU A 417 8.44 -13.63 11.46
N ALA A 418 9.62 -13.02 11.22
CA ALA A 418 9.77 -11.94 10.25
C ALA A 418 9.60 -12.39 8.80
N PHE A 419 10.06 -13.59 8.43
CA PHE A 419 9.81 -14.14 7.10
C PHE A 419 8.36 -14.54 6.89
N GLU A 420 7.72 -15.15 7.89
CA GLU A 420 6.27 -15.45 7.84
C GLU A 420 5.43 -14.17 7.69
N ALA A 421 5.85 -13.08 8.33
CA ALA A 421 5.22 -11.77 8.23
C ALA A 421 5.64 -10.95 6.99
N PHE A 422 6.46 -11.50 6.09
CA PHE A 422 6.95 -10.81 4.88
C PHE A 422 7.70 -9.49 5.16
N VAL A 423 8.44 -9.42 6.27
CA VAL A 423 9.27 -8.26 6.68
C VAL A 423 10.77 -8.63 6.76
N PRO A 424 11.41 -8.98 5.62
CA PRO A 424 12.80 -9.45 5.57
C PRO A 424 13.82 -8.42 6.07
N ASN A 425 13.52 -7.12 6.01
CA ASN A 425 14.36 -6.08 6.61
C ASN A 425 14.47 -6.21 8.15
N VAL A 426 13.40 -6.69 8.81
CA VAL A 426 13.43 -7.00 10.24
C VAL A 426 14.26 -8.26 10.50
N ALA A 427 14.10 -9.29 9.67
CA ALA A 427 14.93 -10.49 9.74
C ALA A 427 16.43 -10.14 9.62
N LEU A 428 16.78 -9.27 8.68
CA LEU A 428 18.14 -8.79 8.48
C LEU A 428 18.69 -8.03 9.68
N ALA A 429 17.89 -7.16 10.32
CA ALA A 429 18.31 -6.51 11.56
C ALA A 429 18.69 -7.52 12.64
N ARG A 430 17.93 -8.62 12.79
CA ARG A 430 18.23 -9.71 13.74
C ARG A 430 19.47 -10.52 13.36
N LEU A 431 19.72 -10.70 12.07
CA LEU A 431 20.95 -11.33 11.56
C LEU A 431 22.18 -10.46 11.85
N HIS A 432 22.08 -9.14 11.69
CA HIS A 432 23.13 -8.20 12.08
C HIS A 432 23.43 -8.27 13.59
N GLU A 433 22.39 -8.37 14.44
CA GLU A 433 22.54 -8.55 15.88
C GLU A 433 23.26 -9.86 16.24
N LEU A 434 22.90 -10.98 15.60
CA LEU A 434 23.55 -12.27 15.80
C LEU A 434 25.03 -12.23 15.39
N VAL A 435 25.33 -11.70 14.20
CA VAL A 435 26.70 -11.50 13.72
C VAL A 435 27.51 -10.63 14.69
N GLY A 436 26.90 -9.58 15.25
CA GLY A 436 27.49 -8.76 16.31
C GLY A 436 27.79 -9.58 17.57
N ALA A 437 26.84 -10.37 18.05
CA ALA A 437 27.00 -11.22 19.23
C ALA A 437 28.10 -12.27 19.05
N MET A 438 28.19 -12.90 17.87
CA MET A 438 29.25 -13.85 17.53
C MET A 438 30.64 -13.20 17.59
N ARG A 439 30.78 -11.94 17.16
CA ARG A 439 32.06 -11.20 17.24
C ARG A 439 32.48 -10.90 18.68
N SER A 440 31.53 -10.62 19.57
CA SER A 440 31.81 -10.42 21.00
C SER A 440 32.09 -11.74 21.73
N ALA A 441 31.55 -12.85 21.24
CA ALA A 441 31.70 -14.17 21.87
C ALA A 441 33.12 -14.77 21.79
N PHE A 442 34.08 -14.12 21.14
CA PHE A 442 35.48 -14.52 21.15
C PHE A 442 36.23 -14.13 22.43
N GLU A 443 35.59 -13.41 23.36
CA GLU A 443 36.13 -13.20 24.70
C GLU A 443 36.22 -14.49 25.53
N GLY A 444 35.42 -15.51 25.19
CA GLY A 444 35.50 -16.85 25.76
C GLY A 444 36.31 -17.80 24.88
N THR A 445 37.37 -18.39 25.43
CA THR A 445 38.29 -19.28 24.68
C THR A 445 38.18 -20.75 25.10
N GLY A 446 37.21 -21.11 25.94
CA GLY A 446 37.00 -22.48 26.41
C GLY A 446 36.15 -23.32 25.47
N GLU A 447 36.00 -24.60 25.82
CA GLU A 447 35.31 -25.61 25.00
C GLU A 447 33.83 -25.28 24.76
N GLU A 448 33.11 -24.73 25.75
CA GLU A 448 31.69 -24.45 25.61
C GLU A 448 31.44 -23.23 24.70
N SER A 449 32.29 -22.20 24.76
CA SER A 449 32.19 -21.07 23.84
C SER A 449 32.49 -21.49 22.39
N GLN A 450 33.45 -22.39 22.17
CA GLN A 450 33.73 -22.94 20.83
C GLN A 450 32.52 -23.69 20.27
N LYS A 451 31.90 -24.58 21.05
CA LYS A 451 30.67 -25.28 20.64
C LYS A 451 29.52 -24.31 20.35
N ALA A 452 29.35 -23.27 21.17
CA ALA A 452 28.32 -22.26 20.95
C ALA A 452 28.56 -21.44 19.68
N ARG A 453 29.82 -21.09 19.37
CA ARG A 453 30.18 -20.40 18.11
C ARG A 453 29.92 -21.28 16.88
N ARG A 454 30.26 -22.57 16.94
CA ARG A 454 29.98 -23.50 15.85
C ARG A 454 28.47 -23.67 15.61
N GLU A 455 27.68 -23.86 16.68
CA GLU A 455 26.20 -23.89 16.60
C GLU A 455 25.65 -22.60 15.99
N ALA A 456 26.11 -21.43 16.46
CA ALA A 456 25.66 -20.14 15.94
C ALA A 456 26.01 -19.96 14.45
N LEU A 457 27.15 -20.48 14.00
CA LEU A 457 27.57 -20.39 12.61
C LEU A 457 26.74 -21.30 11.69
N GLU A 458 26.47 -22.54 12.12
CA GLU A 458 25.56 -23.46 11.42
C GLU A 458 24.14 -22.87 11.31
N VAL A 459 23.62 -22.31 12.41
CA VAL A 459 22.32 -21.63 12.42
C VAL A 459 22.32 -20.40 11.51
N LEU A 460 23.36 -19.56 11.58
CA LEU A 460 23.47 -18.37 10.73
C LEU A 460 23.40 -18.74 9.25
N ALA A 461 24.13 -19.78 8.83
CA ALA A 461 24.11 -20.26 7.44
C ALA A 461 22.68 -20.58 6.97
N LEU A 462 21.89 -21.29 7.79
CA LEU A 462 20.51 -21.63 7.45
C LEU A 462 19.58 -20.41 7.45
N LEU A 463 19.75 -19.48 8.39
CA LEU A 463 18.89 -18.29 8.48
C LEU A 463 19.15 -17.30 7.34
N ILE A 464 20.38 -17.21 6.83
CA ILE A 464 20.70 -16.33 5.69
C ILE A 464 20.35 -16.97 4.34
N ALA A 465 20.17 -18.29 4.24
CA ALA A 465 19.97 -18.99 2.96
C ALA A 465 18.84 -18.42 2.07
N PRO A 466 17.68 -17.97 2.60
CA PRO A 466 16.65 -17.33 1.77
C PRO A 466 17.11 -16.00 1.12
N ILE A 467 18.11 -15.33 1.70
CA ILE A 467 18.60 -14.00 1.29
C ILE A 467 19.90 -14.14 0.49
N MET A 468 20.88 -14.87 1.04
CA MET A 468 22.24 -15.06 0.54
C MET A 468 22.54 -16.56 0.37
N PRO A 469 21.89 -17.24 -0.59
CA PRO A 469 21.98 -18.69 -0.74
C PRO A 469 23.39 -19.19 -1.08
N HIS A 470 24.18 -18.44 -1.84
CA HIS A 470 25.50 -18.89 -2.28
C HIS A 470 26.48 -18.90 -1.10
N LEU A 471 26.48 -17.84 -0.30
CA LEU A 471 27.26 -17.75 0.94
C LEU A 471 26.83 -18.82 1.95
N ALA A 472 25.51 -19.05 2.09
CA ALA A 472 25.00 -20.08 2.98
C ALA A 472 25.53 -21.48 2.62
N GLU A 473 25.52 -21.84 1.34
CA GLU A 473 26.06 -23.12 0.86
C GLU A 473 27.56 -23.23 1.12
N GLU A 474 28.34 -22.17 0.85
CA GLU A 474 29.79 -22.18 1.09
C GLU A 474 30.11 -22.34 2.59
N MET A 475 29.32 -21.70 3.46
CA MET A 475 29.42 -21.85 4.91
C MET A 475 29.16 -23.30 5.34
N ILE A 476 28.09 -23.91 4.82
CA ILE A 476 27.74 -25.30 5.14
C ILE A 476 28.81 -26.27 4.63
N ALA A 477 29.28 -26.10 3.39
CA ALA A 477 30.34 -26.93 2.81
C ALA A 477 31.64 -26.81 3.62
N SER A 478 31.95 -25.64 4.17
CA SER A 478 33.13 -25.44 5.03
C SER A 478 32.98 -26.10 6.42
N LEU A 479 31.75 -26.18 6.94
CA LEU A 479 31.44 -26.74 8.26
C LEU A 479 31.27 -28.27 8.24
N ASP A 480 30.73 -28.78 7.13
CA ASP A 480 30.31 -30.16 6.92
C ASP A 480 30.44 -30.53 5.43
N PRO A 481 31.68 -30.76 4.94
CA PRO A 481 31.96 -30.92 3.50
C PRO A 481 31.23 -32.09 2.82
N ASP A 482 30.96 -33.16 3.57
CA ASP A 482 30.26 -34.36 3.09
C ASP A 482 28.76 -34.35 3.46
N GLY A 483 28.27 -33.23 4.01
CA GLY A 483 26.91 -33.06 4.48
C GLY A 483 25.91 -32.70 3.39
N LYS A 484 24.65 -32.52 3.81
CA LYS A 484 23.59 -31.99 2.94
C LYS A 484 23.82 -30.51 2.64
N LEU A 485 23.37 -30.07 1.46
CA LEU A 485 23.29 -28.66 1.08
C LEU A 485 22.42 -27.87 2.08
N ALA A 486 22.68 -26.57 2.22
CA ALA A 486 21.85 -25.67 3.04
C ALA A 486 20.38 -25.73 2.59
N ALA A 487 20.13 -25.79 1.28
CA ALA A 487 18.78 -25.90 0.71
C ALA A 487 18.03 -27.20 1.06
N GLU A 488 18.74 -28.25 1.47
CA GLU A 488 18.16 -29.55 1.84
C GLU A 488 18.05 -29.77 3.35
N ARG A 489 18.57 -28.83 4.14
CA ARG A 489 18.50 -28.86 5.60
C ARG A 489 17.17 -28.25 6.07
N PRO A 490 16.58 -28.78 7.16
CA PRO A 490 15.39 -28.18 7.74
C PRO A 490 15.71 -26.79 8.31
N TRP A 491 14.68 -25.96 8.46
CA TRP A 491 14.79 -24.72 9.22
C TRP A 491 15.27 -25.04 10.65
N PRO A 492 16.20 -24.25 11.23
CA PRO A 492 16.80 -24.58 12.52
C PRO A 492 15.76 -24.65 13.64
N GLU A 493 15.84 -25.70 14.46
CA GLU A 493 14.92 -25.92 15.58
C GLU A 493 15.25 -25.01 16.77
N ILE A 494 14.20 -24.48 17.39
CA ILE A 494 14.32 -23.65 18.59
C ILE A 494 14.37 -24.54 19.83
N LYS A 495 15.40 -24.35 20.66
CA LYS A 495 15.49 -24.97 21.99
C LYS A 495 14.92 -24.02 23.03
N GLU A 496 13.69 -24.28 23.46
CA GLU A 496 12.91 -23.46 24.41
C GLU A 496 13.68 -23.06 25.69
N ALA A 497 14.58 -23.92 26.18
CA ALA A 497 15.42 -23.62 27.33
C ALA A 497 16.29 -22.35 27.15
N PHE A 498 16.65 -22.00 25.92
CA PHE A 498 17.45 -20.80 25.60
C PHE A 498 16.59 -19.55 25.34
N LEU A 499 15.27 -19.66 25.30
CA LEU A 499 14.38 -18.50 25.22
C LEU A 499 14.12 -17.86 26.57
N GLN A 500 14.29 -18.61 27.67
CA GLN A 500 14.05 -18.12 29.02
C GLN A 500 15.05 -17.03 29.41
N GLU A 501 14.53 -15.90 29.88
CA GLU A 501 15.31 -14.85 30.53
C GLU A 501 15.16 -14.95 32.04
N ASN A 502 16.26 -15.23 32.74
CA ASN A 502 16.29 -15.24 34.21
C ASN A 502 16.34 -13.82 34.81
N THR A 503 16.51 -12.80 33.97
CA THR A 503 16.62 -11.39 34.36
C THR A 503 15.92 -10.53 33.33
N GLN A 504 14.91 -9.75 33.73
CA GLN A 504 14.25 -8.78 32.85
C GLN A 504 14.79 -7.38 33.10
N LYS A 505 15.03 -6.62 32.02
CA LYS A 505 15.34 -5.19 32.12
C LYS A 505 14.04 -4.42 32.41
N LEU A 506 13.85 -4.01 33.66
CA LEU A 506 12.78 -3.10 34.05
C LEU A 506 13.17 -1.67 33.72
N ALA A 507 12.50 -1.08 32.73
CA ALA A 507 12.55 0.36 32.51
C ALA A 507 11.76 1.06 33.63
N VAL A 508 12.44 1.48 34.69
CA VAL A 508 11.82 2.25 35.77
C VAL A 508 11.79 3.72 35.36
N GLN A 509 10.64 4.16 34.88
CA GLN A 509 10.41 5.55 34.52
C GLN A 509 9.90 6.29 35.77
N VAL A 510 10.81 6.99 36.46
CA VAL A 510 10.42 7.83 37.60
C VAL A 510 10.11 9.23 37.08
N ASN A 511 8.85 9.67 37.22
CA ASN A 511 8.44 11.05 36.95
C ASN A 511 8.98 11.98 38.06
N VAL A 512 10.30 12.25 38.05
CA VAL A 512 10.94 13.27 38.91
C VAL A 512 11.79 14.21 38.07
N LEU A 513 11.13 14.95 37.18
CA LEU A 513 11.74 16.13 36.57
C LEU A 513 11.89 17.35 37.53
N PRO A 514 11.19 17.50 38.69
CA PRO A 514 11.45 18.68 39.55
C PRO A 514 12.60 18.52 40.56
N LEU A 515 12.92 17.31 41.02
CA LEU A 515 13.81 17.11 42.17
C LEU A 515 15.30 16.96 41.81
N LEU A 516 15.63 16.51 40.60
CA LEU A 516 17.03 16.41 40.15
C LEU A 516 17.63 17.78 39.77
N ALA A 517 16.79 18.78 39.49
CA ALA A 517 17.21 20.14 39.15
C ALA A 517 17.85 20.89 40.33
N ILE A 518 17.47 20.57 41.57
CA ILE A 518 17.95 21.29 42.77
C ILE A 518 19.36 20.84 43.15
N ALA A 519 19.74 19.59 42.87
CA ALA A 519 21.06 19.04 43.22
C ALA A 519 22.18 19.40 42.23
N LEU A 520 21.85 19.76 40.97
CA LEU A 520 22.82 20.03 39.91
C LEU A 520 23.04 21.53 39.62
N SER A 521 22.24 22.41 40.24
CA SER A 521 22.38 23.87 40.13
C SER A 521 23.60 24.44 40.87
N SER A 522 24.28 23.64 41.69
CA SER A 522 25.45 24.05 42.48
C SER A 522 26.79 23.91 41.77
N CYS A 523 26.81 23.44 40.52
CA CYS A 523 28.04 23.16 39.77
C CYS A 523 28.19 23.90 38.43
N ASP A 524 27.42 24.97 38.18
CA ASP A 524 27.50 25.79 36.94
C ASP A 524 27.47 24.96 35.62
N PHE A 525 26.83 23.79 35.66
CA PHE A 525 26.63 22.94 34.50
C PHE A 525 25.32 23.35 33.80
N GLN A 526 25.42 23.97 32.62
CA GLN A 526 24.28 24.18 31.73
C GLN A 526 24.17 23.03 30.72
N PRO A 527 23.22 22.08 30.87
CA PRO A 527 22.97 21.10 29.83
C PRO A 527 22.39 21.79 28.58
N LEU A 528 22.86 21.40 27.39
CA LEU A 528 22.36 21.85 26.08
C LEU A 528 20.86 21.59 25.85
N TYR A 529 20.23 20.82 26.74
CA TYR A 529 18.82 20.43 26.70
C TYR A 529 17.93 21.15 27.74
N GLY A 530 18.53 21.94 28.65
CA GLY A 530 17.83 22.56 29.78
C GLY A 530 17.33 24.00 29.55
N SER A 531 17.65 24.62 28.42
CA SER A 531 17.17 25.95 28.02
C SER A 531 16.43 25.95 26.67
N SER A 532 16.09 24.77 26.17
CA SER A 532 15.54 24.50 24.83
C SER A 532 14.03 24.25 24.84
N GLY A 533 13.31 24.76 25.85
CA GLY A 533 11.86 24.69 25.93
C GLY A 533 11.16 25.89 25.26
N PRO A 534 9.83 25.81 25.12
CA PRO A 534 8.96 26.93 24.71
C PRO A 534 8.97 28.12 25.70
N GLU A 535 9.90 28.21 26.63
CA GLU A 535 9.97 29.28 27.65
C GLU A 535 10.66 30.57 27.14
N ASP A 536 11.34 30.53 25.98
CA ASP A 536 11.98 31.72 25.39
C ASP A 536 10.92 32.70 24.83
N PRO A 537 10.81 33.94 25.36
CA PRO A 537 9.79 34.91 24.93
C PRO A 537 9.79 35.21 23.43
N LYS A 538 10.97 35.17 22.77
CA LYS A 538 11.10 35.43 21.32
C LYS A 538 10.62 34.24 20.48
N VAL A 539 10.76 33.03 21.00
CA VAL A 539 10.26 31.79 20.35
C VAL A 539 8.75 31.69 20.54
N GLN A 540 8.24 32.02 21.74
CA GLN A 540 6.81 32.06 22.05
C GLN A 540 6.02 32.99 21.12
N LEU A 541 6.54 34.18 20.85
CA LEU A 541 5.95 35.12 19.89
C LEU A 541 5.81 34.53 18.48
N LYS A 542 6.76 33.67 18.05
CA LYS A 542 6.71 33.00 16.74
C LYS A 542 5.83 31.75 16.76
N LEU A 543 5.78 30.99 17.86
CA LEU A 543 4.89 29.84 17.99
C LEU A 543 3.42 30.26 17.91
N LYS A 544 3.06 31.40 18.50
CA LYS A 544 1.71 32.01 18.39
C LYS A 544 1.29 32.39 16.98
N GLN A 545 2.24 32.51 16.05
CA GLN A 545 2.02 32.83 14.63
C GLN A 545 1.83 31.56 13.77
N VAL A 546 1.83 30.37 14.37
CA VAL A 546 1.70 29.10 13.68
C VAL A 546 0.24 28.66 13.64
N PHE A 547 -0.34 28.64 12.44
CA PHE A 547 -1.65 28.07 12.18
C PHE A 547 -1.55 26.57 11.91
N VAL A 548 -2.28 25.75 12.67
CA VAL A 548 -2.31 24.28 12.48
C VAL A 548 -3.42 23.93 11.48
N ALA A 549 -3.02 23.46 10.30
CA ALA A 549 -3.94 23.05 9.25
C ALA A 549 -4.81 21.85 9.66
N ASN A 550 -5.94 21.70 8.97
CA ASN A 550 -6.86 20.60 9.22
C ASN A 550 -6.20 19.24 8.94
N ILE A 551 -6.40 18.26 9.84
CA ILE A 551 -5.88 16.89 9.69
C ILE A 551 -7.07 15.94 9.52
N PRO A 552 -7.30 15.36 8.33
CA PRO A 552 -8.59 14.77 7.94
C PRO A 552 -8.84 13.36 8.51
N THR A 553 -8.65 13.16 9.81
CA THR A 553 -9.00 11.93 10.56
C THR A 553 -9.45 12.27 11.97
N ARG A 554 -10.20 11.40 12.65
CA ARG A 554 -10.63 11.60 14.05
C ARG A 554 -9.42 11.81 14.98
N PHE A 555 -8.46 10.88 14.95
CA PHE A 555 -7.19 11.00 15.67
C PHE A 555 -6.41 12.26 15.25
N GLY A 556 -6.44 12.60 13.95
CA GLY A 556 -5.86 13.83 13.43
C GLY A 556 -6.46 15.09 14.03
N GLN A 557 -7.77 15.13 14.29
CA GLN A 557 -8.42 16.24 14.99
C GLN A 557 -7.98 16.33 16.46
N GLU A 558 -7.89 15.20 17.17
CA GLU A 558 -7.39 15.18 18.54
C GLU A 558 -5.94 15.68 18.62
N MET A 559 -5.08 15.20 17.72
CA MET A 559 -3.70 15.67 17.58
C MET A 559 -3.62 17.15 17.20
N ARG A 560 -4.52 17.63 16.33
CA ARG A 560 -4.61 19.05 15.96
C ARG A 560 -4.99 19.92 17.16
N LEU A 561 -5.98 19.51 17.96
CA LEU A 561 -6.39 20.23 19.17
C LEU A 561 -5.23 20.31 20.17
N GLN A 562 -4.53 19.20 20.40
CA GLN A 562 -3.34 19.17 21.27
C GLN A 562 -2.21 20.06 20.72
N LEU A 563 -1.96 20.05 19.41
CA LEU A 563 -0.99 20.95 18.77
C LEU A 563 -1.37 22.43 18.93
N GLN A 564 -2.66 22.77 18.78
CA GLN A 564 -3.16 24.13 18.99
C GLN A 564 -2.98 24.58 20.44
N GLU A 565 -3.20 23.67 21.41
CA GLU A 565 -2.96 23.92 22.83
C GLU A 565 -1.46 24.19 23.10
N GLN A 566 -0.56 23.34 22.59
CA GLN A 566 0.89 23.49 22.77
C GLN A 566 1.47 24.74 22.07
N LEU A 567 0.93 25.12 20.92
CA LEU A 567 1.34 26.32 20.17
C LEU A 567 0.62 27.61 20.64
N SER A 568 -0.06 27.54 21.79
CA SER A 568 -0.68 28.68 22.48
C SER A 568 -1.87 29.32 21.73
N GLY A 569 -2.84 28.51 21.30
CA GLY A 569 -4.21 28.98 21.03
C GLY A 569 -4.37 29.91 19.84
N ALA A 570 -3.67 29.66 18.72
CA ALA A 570 -3.89 30.38 17.47
C ALA A 570 -5.38 30.28 17.06
N SER A 571 -6.01 31.43 16.83
CA SER A 571 -7.41 31.55 16.42
C SER A 571 -7.69 30.70 15.18
N ASN A 572 -8.90 30.14 15.10
CA ASN A 572 -9.42 29.41 13.93
C ASN A 572 -9.56 30.28 12.67
N GLU A 573 -9.16 31.55 12.73
CA GLU A 573 -9.39 32.55 11.71
C GLU A 573 -8.03 33.13 11.28
N ASP A 574 -7.62 32.67 10.09
CA ASP A 574 -6.52 33.13 9.22
C ASP A 574 -5.05 32.87 9.65
N PRO A 575 -4.19 32.31 8.78
CA PRO A 575 -2.80 32.02 9.11
C PRO A 575 -1.94 33.29 9.19
N GLN A 576 -1.65 33.76 10.41
CA GLN A 576 -0.77 34.91 10.66
C GLN A 576 0.71 34.52 10.69
N GLY A 577 1.30 34.23 9.53
CA GLY A 577 2.76 34.16 9.35
C GLY A 577 3.33 32.77 9.08
N TYR A 578 2.82 31.71 9.73
CA TYR A 578 3.24 30.33 9.46
C TYR A 578 2.07 29.34 9.41
N VAL A 579 2.18 28.29 8.62
CA VAL A 579 1.23 27.16 8.57
C VAL A 579 1.96 25.87 8.91
N LEU A 580 1.46 25.11 9.88
CA LEU A 580 1.91 23.76 10.21
C LEU A 580 0.93 22.74 9.63
N ARG A 581 1.42 21.88 8.74
CA ARG A 581 0.67 20.73 8.22
C ARG A 581 1.23 19.46 8.82
N ALA A 582 0.40 18.69 9.50
CA ALA A 582 0.78 17.40 10.06
C ALA A 582 -0.10 16.28 9.51
N THR A 583 0.49 15.09 9.38
CA THR A 583 -0.20 13.85 9.03
C THR A 583 0.23 12.77 10.02
N GLY A 584 -0.68 11.92 10.46
CA GLY A 584 -0.35 10.87 11.42
C GLY A 584 -1.44 9.82 11.55
N GLY A 585 -1.09 8.73 12.23
CA GLY A 585 -1.96 7.58 12.42
C GLY A 585 -1.54 6.76 13.64
N LEU A 586 -2.33 5.70 13.89
CA LEU A 586 -2.17 4.78 15.01
C LEU A 586 -2.01 3.36 14.47
N GLN A 587 -1.24 2.56 15.19
CA GLN A 587 -1.11 1.11 15.00
C GLN A 587 -1.33 0.43 16.34
N TYR A 588 -2.17 -0.60 16.38
CA TYR A 588 -2.49 -1.36 17.58
C TYR A 588 -1.83 -2.73 17.54
N SER A 589 -1.24 -3.15 18.66
CA SER A 589 -0.60 -4.46 18.84
C SER A 589 -1.13 -5.12 20.12
N TYR A 590 -1.52 -6.38 20.04
CA TYR A 590 -1.98 -7.18 21.18
C TYR A 590 -0.80 -7.97 21.74
N ILE A 591 -0.33 -7.64 22.95
CA ILE A 591 0.97 -8.14 23.48
C ILE A 591 0.79 -9.15 24.63
N GLY A 592 -0.39 -9.16 25.25
CA GLY A 592 -0.79 -10.22 26.18
C GLY A 592 -2.05 -10.90 25.68
N ILE A 593 -2.12 -12.23 25.75
CA ILE A 593 -3.34 -13.01 25.51
C ILE A 593 -3.58 -13.88 26.75
N HIS A 594 -4.74 -13.74 27.38
CA HIS A 594 -5.17 -14.58 28.49
C HIS A 594 -5.52 -15.99 28.00
N LYS A 595 -5.62 -16.97 28.92
CA LYS A 595 -5.90 -18.39 28.58
C LYS A 595 -7.22 -18.60 27.83
N ASP A 596 -8.12 -17.63 27.87
CA ASP A 596 -9.43 -17.61 27.20
C ASP A 596 -9.40 -16.89 25.84
N ASN A 597 -8.21 -16.62 25.28
CA ASN A 597 -8.00 -15.87 24.04
C ASN A 597 -8.43 -14.39 24.08
N THR A 598 -8.69 -13.82 25.26
CA THR A 598 -8.88 -12.37 25.39
C THR A 598 -7.54 -11.65 25.44
N ALA A 599 -7.44 -10.47 24.82
CA ALA A 599 -6.21 -9.67 24.90
C ALA A 599 -6.01 -9.17 26.33
N GLY A 600 -4.87 -9.43 26.95
CA GLY A 600 -4.52 -8.91 28.28
C GLY A 600 -3.82 -7.56 28.27
N ARG A 601 -3.26 -7.13 27.13
CA ARG A 601 -2.70 -5.79 26.95
C ARG A 601 -2.69 -5.36 25.48
N ILE A 602 -3.15 -4.14 25.23
CA ILE A 602 -3.14 -3.50 23.91
C ILE A 602 -2.12 -2.36 23.94
N GLN A 603 -1.19 -2.39 23.01
CA GLN A 603 -0.22 -1.33 22.77
C GLN A 603 -0.66 -0.51 21.56
N VAL A 604 -0.50 0.81 21.67
CA VAL A 604 -0.86 1.77 20.64
C VAL A 604 0.38 2.58 20.26
N LEU A 605 0.85 2.41 19.03
CA LEU A 605 1.93 3.18 18.44
C LEU A 605 1.35 4.29 17.56
N GLY A 606 1.54 5.53 17.97
CA GLY A 606 1.29 6.71 17.15
C GLY A 606 2.52 7.13 16.36
N PHE A 607 2.29 7.56 15.12
CA PHE A 607 3.31 8.15 14.26
C PHE A 607 2.75 9.41 13.60
N ALA A 608 3.56 10.45 13.49
CA ALA A 608 3.22 11.67 12.77
C ALA A 608 4.42 12.24 12.01
N SER A 609 4.14 12.95 10.93
CA SER A 609 5.08 13.80 10.21
C SER A 609 4.49 15.20 10.07
N TRP A 610 5.34 16.22 10.06
CA TRP A 610 4.90 17.61 9.99
C TRP A 610 5.81 18.46 9.11
N HIS A 611 5.22 19.51 8.53
CA HIS A 611 5.87 20.50 7.68
C HIS A 611 5.39 21.90 8.06
N LEU A 612 6.32 22.81 8.29
CA LEU A 612 6.08 24.21 8.59
C LEU A 612 6.34 25.06 7.34
N TYR A 613 5.41 25.95 7.01
CA TYR A 613 5.44 26.86 5.88
C TYR A 613 5.43 28.31 6.38
N LYS A 614 6.06 29.22 5.64
CA LYS A 614 5.88 30.67 5.84
C LYS A 614 4.78 31.18 4.91
N VAL A 615 3.84 31.97 5.43
CA VAL A 615 2.74 32.55 4.66
C VAL A 615 3.30 33.59 3.67
N GLY A 616 2.93 33.46 2.40
CA GLY A 616 3.40 34.32 1.30
C GLY A 616 3.05 33.75 -0.09
N PRO A 617 3.35 34.47 -1.17
CA PRO A 617 2.96 34.12 -2.55
C PRO A 617 3.63 32.85 -3.12
N ASP A 618 4.64 32.30 -2.45
CA ASP A 618 5.31 31.03 -2.79
C ASP A 618 5.62 30.25 -1.48
N PRO A 619 4.66 29.46 -0.96
CA PRO A 619 4.80 28.80 0.34
C PRO A 619 5.80 27.64 0.26
N LYS A 620 7.04 27.89 0.69
CA LYS A 620 8.09 26.86 0.83
C LYS A 620 8.09 26.26 2.24
N VAL A 621 8.40 24.97 2.31
CA VAL A 621 8.68 24.28 3.58
C VAL A 621 9.95 24.89 4.18
N ILE A 622 9.83 25.47 5.37
CA ILE A 622 10.96 26.05 6.11
C ILE A 622 11.49 25.09 7.18
N ALA A 623 10.65 24.17 7.66
CA ALA A 623 11.03 23.11 8.60
C ALA A 623 10.13 21.89 8.42
N SER A 624 10.64 20.72 8.78
CA SER A 624 9.87 19.46 8.80
C SER A 624 10.43 18.52 9.86
N GLY A 625 9.63 17.54 10.27
CA GLY A 625 10.05 16.52 11.20
C GLY A 625 9.06 15.37 11.32
N SER A 626 9.38 14.43 12.19
CA SER A 626 8.54 13.28 12.52
C SER A 626 8.47 13.08 14.02
N ALA A 627 7.35 12.57 14.52
CA ALA A 627 7.13 12.22 15.92
C ALA A 627 6.65 10.76 16.03
N ARG A 628 7.03 10.09 17.11
CA ARG A 628 6.55 8.75 17.46
C ARG A 628 6.21 8.69 18.94
N ALA A 629 5.06 8.10 19.28
CA ALA A 629 4.63 7.94 20.66
C ALA A 629 4.06 6.54 20.84
N LEU A 630 4.39 5.91 21.97
CA LEU A 630 3.97 4.56 22.29
C LEU A 630 3.29 4.59 23.65
N ASP A 631 2.08 4.05 23.72
CA ASP A 631 1.31 3.92 24.97
C ASP A 631 0.56 2.58 24.94
N GLY A 632 -0.15 2.23 25.99
CA GLY A 632 -0.96 1.02 26.03
C GLY A 632 -1.91 0.98 27.22
N TYR A 633 -2.82 0.03 27.21
CA TYR A 633 -3.78 -0.21 28.28
C TYR A 633 -4.13 -1.69 28.36
N ASP A 634 -4.60 -2.09 29.53
CA ASP A 634 -5.10 -3.43 29.79
C ASP A 634 -6.63 -3.38 29.63
N PRO A 635 -7.23 -4.11 28.67
CA PRO A 635 -8.67 -4.09 28.50
C PRO A 635 -9.34 -4.84 29.66
N THR A 636 -10.28 -4.21 30.35
CA THR A 636 -11.07 -4.86 31.40
C THR A 636 -12.09 -5.81 30.77
N ILE A 637 -12.08 -7.08 31.20
CA ILE A 637 -12.80 -8.20 30.56
C ILE A 637 -14.34 -8.05 30.65
N ASP A 638 -14.86 -7.33 31.65
CA ASP A 638 -16.30 -7.35 31.96
C ASP A 638 -17.10 -6.09 31.57
N GLU A 639 -16.47 -5.02 31.05
CA GLU A 639 -17.19 -3.77 30.75
C GLU A 639 -16.77 -3.14 29.42
N ALA A 640 -17.59 -3.33 28.38
CA ALA A 640 -17.40 -2.73 27.06
C ALA A 640 -17.35 -1.19 27.08
N PHE A 641 -17.91 -0.55 28.11
CA PHE A 641 -17.87 0.89 28.31
C PHE A 641 -16.51 1.36 28.85
N ALA A 642 -15.96 0.66 29.87
CA ALA A 642 -14.64 0.95 30.43
C ALA A 642 -13.52 0.73 29.39
N SER A 643 -13.64 -0.31 28.55
CA SER A 643 -12.73 -0.53 27.42
C SER A 643 -12.72 0.65 26.43
N ARG A 644 -13.89 1.16 26.00
CA ARG A 644 -13.95 2.34 25.11
C ARG A 644 -13.39 3.62 25.73
N LEU A 645 -13.62 3.81 27.04
CA LEU A 645 -13.07 4.96 27.78
C LEU A 645 -11.54 4.87 27.87
N ASN A 646 -11.01 3.67 28.12
CA ASN A 646 -9.58 3.41 28.13
C ASN A 646 -8.95 3.62 26.74
N ASN A 647 -9.60 3.18 25.65
CA ASN A 647 -9.16 3.44 24.27
C ASN A 647 -9.02 4.93 24.00
N GLN A 648 -10.08 5.71 24.26
CA GLN A 648 -10.06 7.17 24.06
C GLN A 648 -9.01 7.86 24.93
N SER A 649 -8.78 7.36 26.16
CA SER A 649 -7.73 7.89 27.03
C SER A 649 -6.33 7.66 26.48
N VAL A 650 -6.08 6.53 25.82
CA VAL A 650 -4.76 6.16 25.29
C VAL A 650 -4.48 6.88 23.98
N GLU A 651 -5.45 6.94 23.08
CA GLU A 651 -5.35 7.71 21.84
C GLU A 651 -5.09 9.19 22.11
N GLY A 652 -5.81 9.78 23.08
CA GLY A 652 -5.58 11.15 23.52
C GLY A 652 -4.17 11.39 24.10
N ARG A 653 -3.65 10.46 24.92
CA ARG A 653 -2.27 10.55 25.44
C ARG A 653 -1.22 10.41 24.33
N VAL A 654 -1.43 9.51 23.37
CA VAL A 654 -0.56 9.35 22.20
C VAL A 654 -0.60 10.61 21.33
N ALA A 655 -1.78 11.18 21.07
CA ALA A 655 -1.95 12.43 20.34
C ALA A 655 -1.21 13.59 21.00
N LYS A 656 -1.34 13.71 22.33
CA LYS A 656 -0.62 14.73 23.12
C LYS A 656 0.90 14.56 23.03
N ASN A 657 1.42 13.35 23.23
CA ASN A 657 2.86 13.07 23.14
C ASN A 657 3.42 13.37 21.73
N LEU A 658 2.67 13.08 20.67
CA LEU A 658 3.04 13.47 19.32
C LEU A 658 3.03 15.00 19.16
N ALA A 659 2.00 15.69 19.65
CA ALA A 659 1.90 17.14 19.60
C ALA A 659 3.07 17.83 20.33
N ASP A 660 3.44 17.35 21.51
CA ASP A 660 4.57 17.87 22.30
C ASP A 660 5.89 17.77 21.53
N GLN A 661 6.18 16.60 20.94
CA GLN A 661 7.39 16.39 20.13
C GLN A 661 7.42 17.30 18.90
N MET A 662 6.28 17.47 18.23
CA MET A 662 6.18 18.34 17.05
C MET A 662 6.34 19.82 17.42
N ALA A 663 5.69 20.29 18.49
CA ALA A 663 5.82 21.65 18.98
C ALA A 663 7.25 21.97 19.42
N GLN A 664 7.94 21.01 20.07
CA GLN A 664 9.36 21.12 20.38
C GLN A 664 10.22 21.23 19.11
N GLY A 665 9.96 20.42 18.09
CA GLY A 665 10.67 20.51 16.80
C GLY A 665 10.51 21.87 16.12
N VAL A 666 9.30 22.45 16.16
CA VAL A 666 9.03 23.80 15.64
C VAL A 666 9.74 24.87 16.48
N ALA A 667 9.73 24.75 17.80
CA ALA A 667 10.42 25.68 18.70
C ALA A 667 11.95 25.67 18.48
N VAL A 668 12.55 24.49 18.32
CA VAL A 668 13.98 24.32 18.00
C VAL A 668 14.32 25.02 16.69
N PHE A 669 13.48 24.87 15.67
CA PHE A 669 13.68 25.57 14.40
C PHE A 669 13.63 27.10 14.57
N PHE A 670 12.65 27.64 15.29
CA PHE A 670 12.55 29.09 15.47
C PHE A 670 13.70 29.71 16.27
N LYS A 671 14.36 28.92 17.12
CA LYS A 671 15.52 29.34 17.91
C LYS A 671 16.84 29.21 17.15
N THR A 672 17.03 28.12 16.42
CA THR A 672 18.35 27.74 15.86
C THR A 672 18.45 27.91 14.34
N GLY A 673 17.32 27.96 13.62
CA GLY A 673 17.28 27.89 12.16
C GLY A 673 17.62 26.51 11.59
N VAL A 674 17.91 25.51 12.44
CA VAL A 674 18.28 24.15 12.05
C VAL A 674 17.02 23.28 11.99
N GLN A 675 16.91 22.43 10.96
CA GLN A 675 15.83 21.45 10.83
C GLN A 675 15.94 20.38 11.93
N SER A 676 14.83 20.03 12.58
CA SER A 676 14.83 18.94 13.54
C SER A 676 15.12 17.62 12.81
N VAL A 677 16.10 16.87 13.31
CA VAL A 677 16.55 15.60 12.72
C VAL A 677 15.48 14.53 12.96
N GLY A 678 14.72 14.21 11.92
CA GLY A 678 13.87 13.04 11.81
C GLY A 678 13.92 12.53 10.37
N ASN A 679 14.42 11.31 10.17
CA ASN A 679 14.70 10.70 8.88
C ASN A 679 13.50 10.75 7.91
N ALA A 680 13.68 11.51 6.82
CA ALA A 680 13.22 11.31 5.43
C ALA A 680 12.77 12.65 4.82
N ARG A 681 13.46 13.07 3.74
CA ARG A 681 13.03 14.17 2.88
C ARG A 681 12.01 13.66 1.85
N PRO A 682 10.82 14.25 1.71
CA PRO A 682 10.14 14.32 0.43
C PRO A 682 10.56 15.60 -0.31
N ARG A 683 11.02 15.50 -1.56
CA ARG A 683 11.29 16.67 -2.41
C ARG A 683 9.98 17.35 -2.83
N VAL A 684 10.01 18.68 -2.78
CA VAL A 684 8.97 19.66 -3.11
C VAL A 684 8.39 19.43 -4.52
N GLY A 685 7.09 19.12 -4.60
CA GLY A 685 6.29 19.34 -5.80
C GLY A 685 5.73 20.76 -5.79
N LYS A 686 5.68 21.43 -6.95
CA LYS A 686 4.95 22.70 -7.09
C LYS A 686 3.52 22.53 -6.58
N TYR A 687 3.11 23.41 -5.68
CA TYR A 687 1.76 23.44 -5.15
C TYR A 687 0.87 24.29 -6.06
N THR A 688 -0.17 23.65 -6.58
CA THR A 688 -1.42 24.31 -6.98
C THR A 688 -2.31 24.44 -5.75
N ASP A 689 -2.92 25.61 -5.63
CA ASP A 689 -3.92 26.02 -4.63
C ASP A 689 -4.97 24.91 -4.31
N PRO A 690 -5.30 24.60 -3.04
CA PRO A 690 -6.34 23.64 -2.67
C PRO A 690 -7.74 24.22 -2.77
N ASP A 691 -7.87 25.52 -3.05
CA ASP A 691 -9.13 26.12 -3.47
C ASP A 691 -9.40 25.86 -4.97
N ALA A 692 -8.45 25.24 -5.70
CA ALA A 692 -8.71 24.65 -7.00
C ALA A 692 -9.17 23.19 -6.85
N GLN A 693 -10.44 23.00 -6.49
CA GLN A 693 -11.08 21.68 -6.49
C GLN A 693 -11.30 21.19 -7.93
N ASN A 694 -10.49 20.22 -8.36
CA ASN A 694 -10.88 19.17 -9.30
C ASN A 694 -10.07 17.91 -8.96
N GLY A 695 -10.79 16.83 -8.66
CA GLY A 695 -10.34 15.74 -7.81
C GLY A 695 -9.23 14.82 -8.33
N THR A 696 -8.59 14.13 -7.37
CA THR A 696 -8.67 12.67 -7.20
C THR A 696 -7.94 12.29 -5.90
N GLY A 697 -8.69 12.15 -4.80
CA GLY A 697 -8.21 11.59 -3.54
C GLY A 697 -8.91 10.26 -3.27
N ILE A 698 -8.16 9.15 -3.40
CA ILE A 698 -8.61 7.82 -2.99
C ILE A 698 -8.60 7.79 -1.47
N ALA A 699 -9.79 7.75 -0.87
CA ALA A 699 -9.97 7.36 0.52
C ALA A 699 -9.83 5.84 0.61
N SER A 700 -8.85 5.35 1.38
CA SER A 700 -8.94 4.03 2.01
C SER A 700 -9.33 4.26 3.47
N GLN A 701 -10.64 4.18 3.74
CA GLN A 701 -11.18 4.00 5.08
C GLN A 701 -11.55 2.52 5.25
N GLN A 702 -11.05 1.89 6.31
CA GLN A 702 -11.82 0.85 6.97
C GLN A 702 -13.00 1.56 7.66
N SER A 703 -14.22 1.27 7.21
CA SER A 703 -15.45 1.78 7.81
C SER A 703 -16.07 0.72 8.73
N TYR A 704 -16.43 1.14 9.94
CA TYR A 704 -17.33 0.41 10.85
C TYR A 704 -18.80 0.59 10.40
N ALA A 705 -19.67 -0.37 10.71
CA ALA A 705 -21.11 -0.28 10.48
C ALA A 705 -21.83 0.63 11.51
N PRO A 706 -23.02 1.20 11.20
CA PRO A 706 -23.66 2.27 11.98
C PRO A 706 -24.28 1.87 13.34
N ASP A 707 -24.15 0.62 13.77
CA ASP A 707 -24.89 0.04 14.88
C ASP A 707 -24.03 -0.67 15.95
N GLY A 708 -22.70 -0.51 15.89
CA GLY A 708 -21.85 -0.71 17.07
C GLY A 708 -21.70 -2.16 17.59
N MET A 709 -21.81 -3.19 16.73
CA MET A 709 -21.36 -4.56 17.04
C MET A 709 -20.16 -4.99 16.18
N PRO A 710 -19.23 -5.81 16.74
CA PRO A 710 -18.12 -6.39 15.97
C PRO A 710 -18.60 -7.56 15.11
N ILE A 711 -18.23 -7.60 13.83
CA ILE A 711 -18.39 -8.80 12.99
C ILE A 711 -17.00 -9.39 12.76
N GLY A 712 -16.70 -10.42 13.55
CA GLY A 712 -15.61 -11.37 13.34
C GLY A 712 -15.98 -12.68 14.04
N ALA A 713 -16.07 -13.75 13.25
CA ALA A 713 -16.22 -15.17 13.62
C ALA A 713 -17.63 -15.69 14.01
N MET A 714 -18.30 -16.32 13.04
CA MET A 714 -18.70 -17.74 13.18
C MET A 714 -18.50 -18.43 11.83
N GLY A 715 -17.75 -19.53 11.87
CA GLY A 715 -17.31 -20.29 10.71
C GLY A 715 -16.02 -21.09 10.91
N TYR A 716 -15.69 -21.47 12.16
CA TYR A 716 -14.81 -22.59 12.42
C TYR A 716 -15.67 -23.85 12.45
N THR A 717 -15.44 -24.77 11.52
CA THR A 717 -15.57 -26.20 11.76
C THR A 717 -14.34 -26.87 11.20
N ASP A 718 -13.33 -27.06 12.06
CA ASP A 718 -12.60 -28.32 12.09
C ASP A 718 -11.83 -28.46 13.41
N ASN A 719 -12.10 -29.55 14.12
CA ASN A 719 -11.05 -30.36 14.75
C ASN A 719 -11.64 -31.65 15.34
N SER A 720 -11.16 -32.75 14.77
CA SER A 720 -11.19 -34.10 15.30
C SER A 720 -10.44 -34.23 16.64
N VAL A 721 -11.03 -34.92 17.64
CA VAL A 721 -10.32 -35.86 18.52
C VAL A 721 -11.29 -36.99 18.94
N SER A 722 -10.78 -38.23 18.85
CA SER A 722 -11.46 -39.50 19.14
C SER A 722 -11.83 -39.71 20.61
N THR A 723 -12.94 -40.42 20.88
CA THR A 723 -13.02 -41.51 21.86
C THR A 723 -14.11 -42.52 21.45
N THR A 724 -13.91 -43.77 21.84
CA THR A 724 -14.48 -45.03 21.36
C THR A 724 -15.92 -45.37 21.81
N ALA A 725 -16.55 -46.24 20.99
CA ALA A 725 -17.43 -47.39 21.32
C ALA A 725 -18.95 -47.29 21.06
N ALA A 726 -19.46 -48.39 20.47
CA ALA A 726 -20.85 -48.78 20.14
C ALA A 726 -21.48 -48.00 18.98
N GLY A 727 -22.04 -48.60 17.91
CA GLY A 727 -22.58 -49.93 17.68
C GLY A 727 -23.83 -49.75 16.80
N SER A 728 -24.16 -50.77 16.00
CA SER A 728 -25.38 -50.96 15.18
C SER A 728 -25.55 -50.20 13.86
N ASP A 729 -25.46 -51.01 12.79
CA ASP A 729 -26.47 -51.21 11.74
C ASP A 729 -26.73 -50.14 10.65
N GLY A 730 -26.27 -50.47 9.43
CA GLY A 730 -27.21 -50.82 8.35
C GLY A 730 -27.43 -49.83 7.19
N LEU A 731 -27.22 -50.35 5.97
CA LEU A 731 -27.92 -50.08 4.69
C LEU A 731 -27.49 -48.81 3.92
N ASP A 732 -26.74 -48.96 2.82
CA ASP A 732 -27.20 -49.14 1.41
C ASP A 732 -27.83 -47.87 0.79
N GLU A 733 -27.03 -47.11 0.03
CA GLU A 733 -27.10 -46.88 -1.44
C GLU A 733 -26.17 -45.72 -1.86
#